data_AF-A0A1Q6ENH5-F1
#
_entry.id   AF-A0A1Q6ENH5-F1
#
_cell.length_a   1.000
_cell.length_b   1.000
_cell.length_c   1.000
_cell.angle_alpha   90.00
_cell.angle_beta   90.00
_cell.angle_gamma   90.00
#
_symmetry.space_group_name_H-M   'P 1'
#
loop_
_entity.id
_entity.type
_entity.pdbx_description
1 polymer ?
#
loop_
_entity_poly.entity_id
_entity_poly.type
_entity_poly.pdbx_seq_one_letter_code
_entity_poly.pdbx_strand_id
1 'polypeptide(L)'
;MDPAEKGLDLIWNADVDRIGLFAADGETVEHANIYYAAFSSAANTQFVCPSQDRRIVWSAGAASRDFYAYYPYRTTYDDLTAVPVAIAAKQKGAAGATKHLKKLVNLYAVSKGVKDPVETVSLPFESVAAVIELRLAADRTLSDVKNITLRSIDGGILAFETGSLNLRNGAVTPGEQTAAEINYEIEGQATISRTPTSFFLAVNPVEAGKTLEVLVDYGEKHLSLGSVTVPETGIPAGRLTIFSLGYEFPQRIAEDLSANGTANTYLITKPGTTYKFRATTKGNGAPRTYSYSVDGHPVTKSYSETDLAIKPMAAKLVWYNSPKTADGWVRESPVTIESVEYDDWEGNVYFTTPAEFVPGNALIAAYDAGGEVLWSWNIWAVENYDCDAEARQVGRYMMMDRNLGAMAGREAMNSSDKRVAAWALGNYYQWGRKDPFPAAAEYDDTGFGSEMYWGLPTYTPIEELQQDYSSESWGARNMMFGKIGANNAYAVGDKTVDDAVALSVKYPYRWMAKEVSGVQADNWYTPSYSWFNNTGSAENQTGWFWLWGSEYVGDNLKSIYDPCPAGWKVAPPEALDFALGSVAELDEKPFGRYSRAYDLYFPYTGQRQSAFNGSHIRSLTNKMLVLTSSSASGNYYPVQGSLGGYSSYNSYTGAGYQLRCVREQTTAMPKGRLEGPRAVLIGNSITEVWQGRTDNKTFFSDNDYLPKGISGQTSLQISARFYNDVIVNDPACVVIACGVNDLAENDGQPCSIERVFADIRLMAETGAARGFKVVIGSTPPANRIWWQSEEWNAAHADLGQRVVELNRLLKQYAEERGFVYADYHSALKDDQNGLKLEYSWTPDDRVHPSAAGYAVMEKILKKAVDKALFDPNATDGDGQIDDLDKWEGWE
;
A
#
# COMPACT_ATOMS: atom_id res chain seq x y z
N MET A 1 36.00 -23.17 12.23
CA MET A 1 37.05 -23.43 11.22
C MET A 1 37.34 -24.90 11.31
N ASP A 2 36.97 -25.65 10.30
CA ASP A 2 36.99 -27.11 10.37
C ASP A 2 37.90 -27.65 9.26
N PRO A 3 38.81 -28.60 9.57
CA PRO A 3 39.51 -29.34 8.52
C PRO A 3 38.46 -30.11 7.69
N ALA A 4 38.53 -29.99 6.36
CA ALA A 4 37.57 -30.67 5.50
C ALA A 4 37.72 -32.20 5.61
N GLU A 5 36.60 -32.93 5.71
CA GLU A 5 36.58 -34.41 5.77
C GLU A 5 37.13 -35.07 4.49
N LYS A 6 37.14 -34.33 3.37
CA LYS A 6 37.66 -34.77 2.07
C LYS A 6 38.54 -33.67 1.46
N GLY A 7 39.69 -34.05 0.91
CA GLY A 7 40.58 -33.16 0.16
C GLY A 7 39.99 -32.69 -1.17
N LEU A 8 40.61 -31.68 -1.79
CA LEU A 8 40.22 -31.15 -3.09
C LEU A 8 40.95 -31.90 -4.21
N ASP A 9 40.21 -32.60 -5.08
CA ASP A 9 40.79 -33.32 -6.21
C ASP A 9 41.11 -32.34 -7.36
N LEU A 10 42.40 -32.16 -7.65
CA LEU A 10 42.85 -31.46 -8.86
C LEU A 10 42.89 -32.45 -10.02
N ILE A 11 42.14 -32.16 -11.08
CA ILE A 11 42.11 -32.99 -12.29
C ILE A 11 43.30 -32.65 -13.16
N TRP A 12 44.17 -33.62 -13.47
CA TRP A 12 45.19 -33.47 -14.52
C TRP A 12 44.55 -33.36 -15.90
N ASN A 13 45.21 -32.68 -16.82
CA ASN A 13 44.80 -32.50 -18.21
C ASN A 13 45.86 -33.12 -19.11
N ALA A 14 45.45 -34.10 -19.92
CA ALA A 14 46.31 -34.73 -20.92
C ALA A 14 46.95 -33.67 -21.84
N ASP A 15 48.20 -33.90 -22.24
CA ASP A 15 48.99 -33.07 -23.17
C ASP A 15 49.31 -31.63 -22.72
N VAL A 16 48.61 -31.12 -21.71
CA VAL A 16 48.78 -29.76 -21.15
C VAL A 16 49.65 -29.79 -19.90
N ASP A 17 49.38 -30.70 -18.98
CA ASP A 17 50.11 -30.73 -17.71
C ASP A 17 51.38 -31.55 -17.79
N ARG A 18 52.41 -30.97 -17.17
CA ARG A 18 53.79 -31.42 -17.28
C ARG A 18 54.45 -31.32 -15.92
N ILE A 19 55.17 -32.36 -15.55
CA ILE A 19 55.95 -32.42 -14.32
C ILE A 19 57.44 -32.50 -14.66
N GLY A 20 58.27 -31.94 -13.79
CA GLY A 20 59.71 -32.17 -13.80
C GLY A 20 60.03 -33.29 -12.82
N LEU A 21 60.76 -34.30 -13.28
CA LEU A 21 61.11 -35.48 -12.50
C LEU A 21 62.63 -35.57 -12.29
N PHE A 22 63.04 -35.73 -11.05
CA PHE A 22 64.41 -35.98 -10.65
C PHE A 22 64.55 -37.41 -10.14
N ALA A 23 65.72 -38.02 -10.39
CA ALA A 23 66.13 -39.26 -9.73
C ALA A 23 67.48 -39.07 -9.04
N ALA A 24 67.56 -39.52 -7.79
CA ALA A 24 68.75 -39.43 -6.97
C ALA A 24 69.08 -40.77 -6.28
N ASP A 25 70.37 -40.98 -6.05
CA ASP A 25 70.92 -42.03 -5.18
C ASP A 25 71.61 -41.34 -3.99
N GLY A 26 70.94 -41.36 -2.84
CA GLY A 26 71.32 -40.58 -1.66
C GLY A 26 71.39 -39.07 -1.97
N GLU A 27 72.56 -38.47 -1.78
CA GLU A 27 72.81 -37.05 -2.06
C GLU A 27 73.09 -36.77 -3.55
N THR A 28 73.42 -37.78 -4.34
CA THR A 28 73.83 -37.62 -5.75
C THR A 28 72.60 -37.61 -6.67
N VAL A 29 72.44 -36.55 -7.45
CA VAL A 29 71.41 -36.45 -8.50
C VAL A 29 71.94 -37.07 -9.77
N GLU A 30 71.30 -38.14 -10.25
CA GLU A 30 71.71 -38.83 -11.48
C GLU A 30 70.97 -38.28 -12.70
N HIS A 31 69.69 -37.93 -12.54
CA HIS A 31 68.86 -37.36 -13.59
C HIS A 31 68.14 -36.14 -13.03
N ALA A 32 68.35 -34.98 -13.65
CA ALA A 32 67.77 -33.72 -13.19
C ALA A 32 66.67 -33.25 -14.14
N ASN A 33 65.51 -32.91 -13.56
CA ASN A 33 64.41 -32.19 -14.22
C ASN A 33 63.95 -32.79 -15.56
N ILE A 34 63.79 -34.11 -15.60
CA ILE A 34 63.30 -34.82 -16.78
C ILE A 34 61.81 -34.56 -16.97
N TYR A 35 61.45 -34.20 -18.19
CA TYR A 35 60.10 -33.86 -18.60
C TYR A 35 59.19 -35.10 -18.75
N TYR A 36 58.05 -35.07 -18.06
CA TYR A 36 56.95 -36.03 -18.24
C TYR A 36 55.60 -35.31 -18.41
N ALA A 37 54.73 -35.82 -19.28
CA ALA A 37 53.41 -35.27 -19.57
C ALA A 37 52.29 -36.20 -19.10
N ALA A 38 51.18 -35.62 -18.64
CA ALA A 38 49.99 -36.38 -18.27
C ALA A 38 49.41 -37.12 -19.50
N PHE A 39 49.14 -38.41 -19.34
CA PHE A 39 48.61 -39.27 -20.41
C PHE A 39 47.09 -39.14 -20.58
N SER A 40 46.37 -38.91 -19.47
CA SER A 40 44.91 -38.81 -19.47
C SER A 40 44.43 -37.69 -18.54
N SER A 41 43.26 -37.13 -18.85
CA SER A 41 42.66 -36.09 -18.02
C SER A 41 41.87 -36.70 -16.86
N ALA A 42 42.50 -36.89 -15.70
CA ALA A 42 41.90 -37.49 -14.51
C ALA A 42 42.62 -37.04 -13.23
N ALA A 43 42.02 -37.25 -12.05
CA ALA A 43 42.69 -37.01 -10.77
C ALA A 43 43.93 -37.90 -10.57
N ASN A 44 43.87 -39.14 -11.09
CA ASN A 44 44.98 -40.08 -11.15
C ASN A 44 45.29 -40.37 -12.62
N THR A 45 46.52 -40.11 -13.06
CA THR A 45 46.95 -40.38 -14.43
C THR A 45 48.40 -40.85 -14.48
N GLN A 46 48.76 -41.57 -15.54
CA GLN A 46 50.15 -41.86 -15.83
C GLN A 46 50.83 -40.62 -16.42
N PHE A 47 52.05 -40.38 -16.00
CA PHE A 47 52.92 -39.39 -16.62
C PHE A 47 53.93 -40.13 -17.49
N VAL A 48 54.03 -39.77 -18.77
CA VAL A 48 54.88 -40.47 -19.75
C VAL A 48 55.92 -39.49 -20.30
N CYS A 49 57.17 -39.95 -20.41
CA CYS A 49 58.24 -39.17 -21.03
C CYS A 49 58.05 -39.18 -22.56
N PRO A 50 57.91 -38.02 -23.22
CA PRO A 50 57.67 -37.99 -24.67
C PRO A 50 58.89 -38.30 -25.52
N SER A 51 60.06 -38.54 -24.92
CA SER A 51 61.33 -38.78 -25.60
C SER A 51 61.98 -40.04 -25.04
N GLN A 52 62.01 -41.12 -25.83
CA GLN A 52 62.59 -42.40 -25.40
C GLN A 52 64.08 -42.29 -25.02
N ASP A 53 64.81 -41.36 -25.63
CA ASP A 53 66.24 -41.13 -25.36
C ASP A 53 66.50 -40.30 -24.10
N ARG A 54 65.48 -39.65 -23.53
CA ARG A 54 65.59 -38.79 -22.34
C ARG A 54 64.88 -39.36 -21.11
N ARG A 55 64.40 -40.60 -21.18
CA ARG A 55 63.81 -41.30 -20.03
C ARG A 55 64.86 -41.55 -18.96
N ILE A 56 64.44 -41.62 -17.71
CA ILE A 56 65.32 -42.03 -16.62
C ILE A 56 65.74 -43.49 -16.87
N VAL A 57 67.05 -43.72 -16.93
CA VAL A 57 67.64 -45.06 -17.09
C VAL A 57 68.24 -45.50 -15.77
N TRP A 58 67.98 -46.76 -15.40
CA TRP A 58 68.51 -47.34 -14.18
C TRP A 58 70.02 -47.59 -14.32
N SER A 59 70.88 -46.85 -13.61
CA SER A 59 72.32 -47.12 -13.55
C SER A 59 72.57 -48.52 -12.99
N ALA A 60 73.52 -49.25 -13.58
CA ALA A 60 73.88 -50.60 -13.18
C ALA A 60 74.49 -50.63 -11.76
N GLY A 61 73.91 -51.44 -10.86
CA GLY A 61 74.43 -51.67 -9.50
C GLY A 61 73.77 -50.86 -8.36
N ALA A 62 72.83 -49.95 -8.66
CA ALA A 62 72.10 -49.21 -7.63
C ALA A 62 71.03 -50.09 -6.94
N ALA A 63 71.09 -50.19 -5.61
CA ALA A 63 70.18 -51.02 -4.80
C ALA A 63 68.77 -50.39 -4.62
N SER A 64 68.68 -49.07 -4.65
CA SER A 64 67.41 -48.33 -4.63
C SER A 64 67.58 -46.90 -5.18
N ARG A 65 66.49 -46.24 -5.56
CA ARG A 65 66.47 -44.82 -5.98
C ARG A 65 65.34 -44.03 -5.34
N ASP A 66 65.59 -42.73 -5.17
CA ASP A 66 64.58 -41.75 -4.79
C ASP A 66 64.14 -40.95 -6.03
N PHE A 67 62.84 -40.76 -6.17
CA PHE A 67 62.22 -39.96 -7.22
C PHE A 67 61.52 -38.74 -6.61
N TYR A 68 61.77 -37.58 -7.20
CA TYR A 68 61.21 -36.31 -6.78
C TYR A 68 60.55 -35.63 -7.97
N ALA A 69 59.30 -35.22 -7.83
CA ALA A 69 58.58 -34.55 -8.91
C ALA A 69 58.02 -33.20 -8.46
N TYR A 70 57.87 -32.28 -9.39
CA TYR A 70 57.19 -31.01 -9.15
C TYR A 70 56.33 -30.58 -10.34
N TYR A 71 55.35 -29.72 -10.06
CA TYR A 71 54.45 -29.09 -11.02
C TYR A 71 54.28 -27.59 -10.70
N PRO A 72 54.13 -26.72 -11.72
CA PRO A 72 54.24 -27.02 -13.16
C PRO A 72 55.70 -27.06 -13.64
N TYR A 73 56.00 -27.95 -14.58
CA TYR A 73 57.34 -28.10 -15.16
C TYR A 73 57.89 -26.80 -15.75
N ARG A 74 59.18 -26.55 -15.53
CA ARG A 74 59.97 -25.49 -16.16
C ARG A 74 61.35 -26.03 -16.52
N THR A 75 61.84 -25.73 -17.71
CA THR A 75 63.15 -26.23 -18.19
C THR A 75 64.33 -25.71 -17.39
N THR A 76 64.16 -24.61 -16.65
CA THR A 76 65.22 -23.91 -15.91
C THR A 76 65.36 -24.35 -14.46
N TYR A 77 64.53 -25.27 -13.96
CA TYR A 77 64.56 -25.68 -12.55
C TYR A 77 65.38 -26.97 -12.40
N ASP A 78 66.70 -26.83 -12.33
CA ASP A 78 67.66 -27.93 -12.28
C ASP A 78 68.18 -28.26 -10.87
N ASP A 79 67.93 -27.40 -9.88
CA ASP A 79 68.24 -27.64 -8.48
C ASP A 79 67.05 -28.25 -7.72
N LEU A 80 67.19 -29.52 -7.31
CA LEU A 80 66.16 -30.24 -6.56
C LEU A 80 65.91 -29.69 -5.14
N THR A 81 66.83 -28.89 -4.60
CA THR A 81 66.75 -28.33 -3.25
C THR A 81 66.20 -26.91 -3.23
N ALA A 82 66.09 -26.26 -4.40
CA ALA A 82 65.68 -24.86 -4.53
C ALA A 82 64.76 -24.64 -5.75
N VAL A 83 63.74 -25.48 -5.91
CA VAL A 83 62.76 -25.33 -7.00
C VAL A 83 61.94 -24.05 -6.77
N PRO A 84 61.92 -23.08 -7.71
CA PRO A 84 61.17 -21.85 -7.53
C PRO A 84 59.65 -22.09 -7.41
N VAL A 85 59.05 -21.46 -6.41
CA VAL A 85 57.60 -21.50 -6.13
C VAL A 85 57.07 -20.10 -5.79
N ALA A 86 55.77 -19.89 -5.94
CA ALA A 86 55.11 -18.63 -5.61
C ALA A 86 53.67 -18.86 -5.16
N ILE A 87 53.15 -17.95 -4.33
CA ILE A 87 51.75 -17.92 -3.95
C ILE A 87 51.25 -16.50 -4.21
N ALA A 88 50.41 -16.35 -5.23
CA ALA A 88 50.01 -15.04 -5.72
C ALA A 88 49.09 -14.31 -4.72
N ALA A 89 49.42 -13.07 -4.39
CA ALA A 89 48.57 -12.19 -3.59
C ALA A 89 47.31 -11.75 -4.33
N LYS A 90 47.33 -11.73 -5.67
CA LYS A 90 46.15 -11.46 -6.51
C LYS A 90 45.66 -12.75 -7.12
N GLN A 91 44.42 -13.11 -6.84
CA GLN A 91 43.78 -14.33 -7.31
C GLN A 91 42.44 -13.97 -7.95
N LYS A 92 41.95 -14.87 -8.80
CA LYS A 92 40.72 -14.66 -9.56
C LYS A 92 39.97 -15.97 -9.75
N GLY A 93 38.65 -15.93 -9.56
CA GLY A 93 37.78 -17.06 -9.83
C GLY A 93 36.30 -16.79 -9.55
N ALA A 94 35.44 -17.71 -9.98
CA ALA A 94 34.00 -17.62 -9.79
C ALA A 94 33.54 -18.24 -8.45
N ALA A 95 32.38 -17.81 -7.96
CA ALA A 95 31.75 -18.41 -6.78
C ALA A 95 31.58 -19.94 -6.92
N GLY A 96 31.99 -20.68 -5.89
CA GLY A 96 31.96 -22.15 -5.85
C GLY A 96 32.94 -22.86 -6.77
N ALA A 97 33.70 -22.14 -7.61
CA ALA A 97 34.62 -22.74 -8.57
C ALA A 97 35.97 -23.06 -7.93
N THR A 98 36.60 -24.15 -8.38
CA THR A 98 37.91 -24.62 -7.90
C THR A 98 38.95 -24.74 -9.01
N LYS A 99 38.53 -24.57 -10.28
CA LYS A 99 39.38 -24.77 -11.47
C LYS A 99 40.58 -23.81 -11.52
N HIS A 100 40.44 -22.61 -10.97
CA HIS A 100 41.50 -21.59 -10.93
C HIS A 100 42.65 -22.00 -10.01
N LEU A 101 42.38 -22.75 -8.93
CA LEU A 101 43.38 -23.17 -7.94
C LEU A 101 44.57 -23.90 -8.58
N LYS A 102 44.33 -24.73 -9.59
CA LYS A 102 45.39 -25.47 -10.28
C LYS A 102 46.47 -24.56 -10.90
N LYS A 103 46.10 -23.36 -11.32
CA LYS A 103 47.04 -22.36 -11.86
C LYS A 103 47.79 -21.60 -10.75
N LEU A 104 47.30 -21.68 -9.52
CA LEU A 104 47.79 -20.92 -8.37
C LEU A 104 48.66 -21.74 -7.42
N VAL A 105 48.66 -23.07 -7.54
CA VAL A 105 49.41 -23.97 -6.65
C VAL A 105 50.58 -24.63 -7.38
N ASN A 106 51.73 -24.64 -6.72
CA ASN A 106 52.80 -25.58 -7.05
C ASN A 106 52.54 -26.91 -6.33
N LEU A 107 52.78 -28.02 -7.01
CA LEU A 107 52.66 -29.36 -6.43
C LEU A 107 54.01 -30.06 -6.42
N TYR A 108 54.22 -30.96 -5.48
CA TYR A 108 55.42 -31.80 -5.41
C TYR A 108 55.08 -33.22 -4.97
N ALA A 109 55.91 -34.18 -5.36
CA ALA A 109 55.75 -35.57 -4.96
C ALA A 109 57.11 -36.19 -4.67
N VAL A 110 57.12 -37.15 -3.74
CA VAL A 110 58.34 -37.86 -3.32
C VAL A 110 58.05 -39.35 -3.26
N SER A 111 58.95 -40.15 -3.83
CA SER A 111 58.93 -41.61 -3.73
C SER A 111 60.33 -42.11 -3.41
N LYS A 112 60.57 -42.54 -2.17
CA LYS A 112 61.90 -42.93 -1.69
C LYS A 112 62.12 -44.44 -1.75
N GLY A 113 63.36 -44.86 -1.96
CA GLY A 113 63.79 -46.25 -1.81
C GLY A 113 63.15 -47.23 -2.79
N VAL A 114 62.81 -46.78 -4.00
CA VAL A 114 62.28 -47.65 -5.07
C VAL A 114 63.35 -48.69 -5.41
N LYS A 115 63.02 -49.99 -5.29
CA LYS A 115 63.95 -51.11 -5.50
C LYS A 115 63.74 -51.73 -6.88
N ASP A 116 64.83 -52.16 -7.50
CA ASP A 116 64.90 -52.80 -8.82
C ASP A 116 64.39 -51.90 -9.98
N PRO A 117 64.80 -52.17 -11.24
CA PRO A 117 64.22 -51.46 -12.38
C PRO A 117 62.71 -51.73 -12.47
N VAL A 118 61.90 -50.70 -12.25
CA VAL A 118 60.43 -50.77 -12.33
C VAL A 118 59.90 -49.98 -13.52
N GLU A 119 58.83 -50.49 -14.14
CA GLU A 119 58.15 -49.78 -15.25
C GLU A 119 57.30 -48.60 -14.78
N THR A 120 56.88 -48.58 -13.51
CA THR A 120 56.03 -47.53 -12.94
C THR A 120 56.48 -47.14 -11.52
N VAL A 121 56.39 -45.85 -11.21
CA VAL A 121 56.68 -45.28 -9.87
C VAL A 121 55.45 -44.51 -9.41
N SER A 122 55.02 -44.77 -8.18
CA SER A 122 53.91 -44.03 -7.56
C SER A 122 54.41 -42.70 -6.99
N LEU A 123 53.73 -41.61 -7.36
CA LEU A 123 54.07 -40.24 -6.97
C LEU A 123 52.82 -39.56 -6.38
N PRO A 124 52.66 -39.54 -5.04
CA PRO A 124 51.55 -38.85 -4.39
C PRO A 124 51.85 -37.34 -4.38
N PHE A 125 51.19 -36.58 -5.24
CA PHE A 125 51.36 -35.12 -5.30
C PHE A 125 50.67 -34.42 -4.14
N GLU A 126 51.40 -33.52 -3.50
CA GLU A 126 50.94 -32.61 -2.46
C GLU A 126 51.10 -31.15 -2.91
N SER A 127 50.26 -30.25 -2.41
CA SER A 127 50.35 -28.81 -2.70
C SER A 127 51.28 -28.11 -1.71
N VAL A 128 52.12 -27.20 -2.20
CA VAL A 128 52.94 -26.32 -1.35
C VAL A 128 52.07 -25.28 -0.62
N ALA A 129 50.97 -24.89 -1.23
CA ALA A 129 50.01 -23.96 -0.66
C ALA A 129 49.00 -24.73 0.20
N ALA A 130 48.50 -24.07 1.23
CA ALA A 130 47.24 -24.43 1.85
C ALA A 130 46.07 -23.88 1.00
N VAL A 131 44.89 -24.50 1.10
CA VAL A 131 43.68 -24.01 0.46
C VAL A 131 42.66 -23.64 1.53
N ILE A 132 42.11 -22.44 1.44
CA ILE A 132 41.02 -21.98 2.30
C ILE A 132 39.73 -21.94 1.46
N GLU A 133 38.68 -22.61 1.94
CA GLU A 133 37.31 -22.38 1.48
C GLU A 133 36.65 -21.33 2.38
N LEU A 134 36.49 -20.11 1.87
CA LEU A 134 35.68 -19.07 2.52
C LEU A 134 34.20 -19.34 2.22
N ARG A 135 33.44 -19.81 3.21
CA ARG A 135 31.98 -19.93 3.18
C ARG A 135 31.38 -18.67 3.79
N LEU A 136 30.97 -17.75 2.94
CA LEU A 136 30.49 -16.44 3.36
C LEU A 136 28.96 -16.41 3.33
N ALA A 137 28.36 -15.97 4.43
CA ALA A 137 26.92 -15.73 4.55
C ALA A 137 26.67 -14.36 5.19
N ALA A 138 25.50 -13.79 4.89
CA ALA A 138 25.02 -12.59 5.54
C ALA A 138 23.50 -12.69 5.75
N ASP A 139 23.00 -12.14 6.86
CA ASP A 139 21.56 -12.13 7.17
C ASP A 139 20.75 -11.24 6.20
N ARG A 140 21.45 -10.32 5.52
CA ARG A 140 21.01 -9.53 4.36
C ARG A 140 21.81 -9.88 3.11
N THR A 141 21.18 -9.78 1.93
CA THR A 141 21.88 -10.05 0.66
C THR A 141 22.84 -8.94 0.27
N LEU A 142 24.11 -9.28 0.04
CA LEU A 142 25.13 -8.44 -0.59
C LEU A 142 25.15 -8.77 -2.10
N SER A 143 24.58 -7.89 -2.92
CA SER A 143 24.63 -7.98 -4.39
C SER A 143 25.85 -7.27 -4.96
N ASP A 144 26.27 -7.66 -6.17
CA ASP A 144 27.42 -7.06 -6.88
C ASP A 144 28.73 -7.13 -6.07
N VAL A 145 29.02 -8.29 -5.47
CA VAL A 145 30.29 -8.56 -4.79
C VAL A 145 31.40 -8.71 -5.84
N LYS A 146 32.37 -7.80 -5.83
CA LYS A 146 33.43 -7.72 -6.85
C LYS A 146 34.77 -8.27 -6.38
N ASN A 147 35.09 -8.08 -5.11
CA ASN A 147 36.38 -8.45 -4.55
C ASN A 147 36.23 -8.91 -3.10
N ILE A 148 37.02 -9.91 -2.73
CA ILE A 148 37.15 -10.43 -1.37
C ILE A 148 38.60 -10.30 -0.97
N THR A 149 38.86 -9.67 0.17
CA THR A 149 40.21 -9.56 0.72
C THR A 149 40.33 -10.41 1.97
N LEU A 150 41.22 -11.40 1.95
CA LEU A 150 41.63 -12.16 3.13
C LEU A 150 42.92 -11.55 3.67
N ARG A 151 42.89 -10.99 4.89
CA ARG A 151 44.00 -10.25 5.48
C ARG A 151 44.44 -10.87 6.81
N SER A 152 45.74 -11.08 7.00
CA SER A 152 46.29 -11.37 8.32
C SER A 152 46.53 -10.06 9.07
N ILE A 153 45.75 -9.83 10.14
CA ILE A 153 45.83 -8.58 10.90
C ILE A 153 47.10 -8.49 11.75
N ASP A 154 47.70 -9.64 12.09
CA ASP A 154 48.94 -9.74 12.86
C ASP A 154 50.20 -9.81 11.98
N GLY A 155 50.07 -9.50 10.68
CA GLY A 155 51.19 -9.47 9.72
C GLY A 155 51.74 -10.85 9.32
N GLY A 156 50.95 -11.92 9.42
CA GLY A 156 51.33 -13.25 8.93
C GLY A 156 51.44 -13.29 7.40
N ILE A 157 52.45 -13.98 6.88
CA ILE A 157 52.69 -14.11 5.43
C ILE A 157 51.62 -15.04 4.83
N LEU A 158 50.76 -14.51 3.95
CA LEU A 158 49.74 -15.26 3.22
C LEU A 158 50.12 -15.52 1.76
N ALA A 159 50.97 -14.69 1.18
CA ALA A 159 51.43 -14.80 -0.20
C ALA A 159 52.88 -14.34 -0.34
N PHE A 160 53.54 -14.79 -1.41
CA PHE A 160 54.88 -14.35 -1.78
C PHE A 160 55.10 -14.50 -3.29
N GLU A 161 55.77 -13.53 -3.92
CA GLU A 161 56.01 -13.53 -5.37
C GLU A 161 57.14 -14.48 -5.79
N THR A 162 58.10 -14.70 -4.90
CA THR A 162 59.25 -15.60 -5.11
C THR A 162 59.54 -16.40 -3.84
N GLY A 163 59.94 -17.65 -4.01
CA GLY A 163 60.31 -18.57 -2.92
C GLY A 163 60.96 -19.83 -3.49
N SER A 164 61.48 -20.69 -2.61
CA SER A 164 62.13 -21.94 -3.00
C SER A 164 61.52 -23.14 -2.27
N LEU A 165 61.36 -24.24 -2.99
CA LEU A 165 60.90 -25.53 -2.51
C LEU A 165 62.06 -26.53 -2.55
N ASN A 166 62.31 -27.17 -1.41
CA ASN A 166 63.21 -28.30 -1.34
C ASN A 166 62.42 -29.60 -1.53
N LEU A 167 62.61 -30.28 -2.67
CA LEU A 167 61.86 -31.50 -2.97
C LEU A 167 62.23 -32.67 -2.05
N ARG A 168 63.38 -32.66 -1.36
CA ARG A 168 63.81 -33.77 -0.50
C ARG A 168 62.95 -33.93 0.76
N ASN A 169 62.41 -32.81 1.25
CA ASN A 169 61.68 -32.72 2.51
C ASN A 169 60.38 -31.91 2.42
N GLY A 170 60.06 -31.31 1.27
CA GLY A 170 58.86 -30.51 1.06
C GLY A 170 58.92 -29.11 1.70
N ALA A 171 60.07 -28.69 2.24
CA ALA A 171 60.19 -27.40 2.92
C ALA A 171 60.15 -26.24 1.92
N VAL A 172 59.31 -25.25 2.20
CA VAL A 172 59.17 -24.02 1.42
C VAL A 172 59.79 -22.86 2.17
N THR A 173 60.64 -22.09 1.51
CA THR A 173 61.23 -20.85 2.04
C THR A 173 60.72 -19.66 1.21
N PRO A 174 59.84 -18.82 1.76
CA PRO A 174 59.42 -17.58 1.10
C PRO A 174 60.61 -16.63 0.86
N GLY A 175 60.60 -15.91 -0.25
CA GLY A 175 61.55 -14.83 -0.54
C GLY A 175 61.17 -13.50 0.13
N GLU A 176 61.82 -12.41 -0.25
CA GLU A 176 61.64 -11.09 0.40
C GLU A 176 60.30 -10.40 0.05
N GLN A 177 59.72 -10.70 -1.11
CA GLN A 177 58.47 -10.10 -1.58
C GLN A 177 57.26 -10.86 -1.03
N THR A 178 56.91 -10.59 0.21
CA THR A 178 55.78 -11.22 0.93
C THR A 178 54.58 -10.28 1.06
N ALA A 179 53.38 -10.85 1.12
CA ALA A 179 52.14 -10.13 1.40
C ALA A 179 51.38 -10.77 2.56
N ALA A 180 50.79 -9.93 3.42
CA ALA A 180 49.90 -10.36 4.50
C ALA A 180 48.42 -10.41 4.08
N GLU A 181 48.13 -10.25 2.79
CA GLU A 181 46.78 -10.24 2.24
C GLU A 181 46.69 -10.99 0.91
N ILE A 182 45.52 -11.58 0.65
CA ILE A 182 45.09 -12.09 -0.65
C ILE A 182 43.90 -11.25 -1.12
N ASN A 183 44.02 -10.66 -2.30
CA ASN A 183 42.94 -9.99 -3.02
C ASN A 183 42.35 -10.96 -4.05
N TYR A 184 41.09 -11.33 -3.88
CA TYR A 184 40.38 -12.29 -4.71
C TYR A 184 39.31 -11.60 -5.56
N GLU A 185 39.60 -11.44 -6.84
CA GLU A 185 38.68 -10.87 -7.83
C GLU A 185 37.64 -11.90 -8.26
N ILE A 186 36.36 -11.50 -8.20
CA ILE A 186 35.24 -12.36 -8.58
C ILE A 186 35.04 -12.36 -10.09
N GLU A 187 35.01 -13.54 -10.71
CA GLU A 187 34.60 -13.69 -12.11
C GLU A 187 33.08 -13.65 -12.25
N GLY A 188 32.57 -12.58 -12.86
CA GLY A 188 31.14 -12.37 -13.07
C GLY A 188 30.48 -11.63 -11.90
N GLN A 189 29.23 -11.97 -11.60
CA GLN A 189 28.52 -11.43 -10.44
C GLN A 189 28.43 -12.50 -9.36
N ALA A 190 28.87 -12.16 -8.14
CA ALA A 190 28.59 -12.96 -6.95
C ALA A 190 27.62 -12.24 -6.03
N THR A 191 26.85 -13.04 -5.31
CA THR A 191 25.90 -12.61 -4.30
C THR A 191 26.17 -13.39 -3.03
N ILE A 192 26.32 -12.70 -1.89
CA ILE A 192 26.39 -13.33 -0.57
C ILE A 192 25.03 -13.13 0.10
N SER A 193 24.43 -14.19 0.63
CA SER A 193 23.10 -14.15 1.25
C SER A 193 23.06 -15.07 2.47
N ARG A 194 21.87 -15.36 2.99
CA ARG A 194 21.70 -16.34 4.08
C ARG A 194 22.18 -17.74 3.69
N THR A 195 22.09 -18.08 2.41
CA THR A 195 22.69 -19.31 1.88
C THR A 195 24.20 -19.07 1.69
N PRO A 196 25.06 -19.81 2.41
CA PRO A 196 26.51 -19.61 2.30
C PRO A 196 27.01 -19.78 0.88
N THR A 197 27.88 -18.88 0.45
CA THR A 197 28.55 -18.93 -0.86
C THR A 197 30.03 -19.19 -0.64
N SER A 198 30.57 -20.19 -1.34
CA SER A 198 31.96 -20.63 -1.17
C SER A 198 32.91 -19.93 -2.15
N PHE A 199 34.10 -19.56 -1.68
CA PHE A 199 35.22 -19.07 -2.48
C PHE A 199 36.49 -19.80 -2.08
N PHE A 200 37.32 -20.20 -3.04
CA PHE A 200 38.51 -21.01 -2.77
C PHE A 200 39.78 -20.21 -3.06
N LEU A 201 40.62 -20.04 -2.05
CA LEU A 201 41.85 -19.26 -2.12
C LEU A 201 43.06 -20.17 -1.83
N ALA A 202 44.15 -19.98 -2.55
CA ALA A 202 45.44 -20.58 -2.21
C ALA A 202 46.21 -19.63 -1.28
N VAL A 203 46.75 -20.13 -0.18
CA VAL A 203 47.51 -19.32 0.78
C VAL A 203 48.79 -20.04 1.19
N ASN A 204 49.79 -19.27 1.60
CA ASN A 204 50.92 -19.78 2.34
C ASN A 204 50.42 -20.46 3.63
N PRO A 205 51.02 -21.58 4.06
CA PRO A 205 50.69 -22.19 5.34
C PRO A 205 50.72 -21.16 6.47
N VAL A 206 49.66 -21.15 7.28
CA VAL A 206 49.46 -20.12 8.30
C VAL A 206 49.75 -20.71 9.67
N GLU A 207 50.62 -20.04 10.43
CA GLU A 207 50.96 -20.42 11.80
C GLU A 207 49.77 -20.31 12.74
N ALA A 208 49.79 -21.13 13.79
CA ALA A 208 48.80 -21.08 14.87
C ALA A 208 48.74 -19.70 15.53
N GLY A 209 47.55 -19.29 15.95
CA GLY A 209 47.33 -18.05 16.70
C GLY A 209 47.32 -16.76 15.86
N LYS A 210 47.61 -16.81 14.55
CA LYS A 210 47.40 -15.67 13.65
C LYS A 210 45.90 -15.39 13.49
N THR A 211 45.52 -14.14 13.33
CA THR A 211 44.12 -13.76 13.05
C THR A 211 43.95 -13.36 11.59
N LEU A 212 42.92 -13.93 10.96
CA LEU A 212 42.58 -13.71 9.56
C LEU A 212 41.21 -13.02 9.48
N GLU A 213 41.16 -11.87 8.82
CA GLU A 213 39.95 -11.09 8.58
C GLU A 213 39.52 -11.20 7.12
N VAL A 214 38.21 -11.20 6.87
CA VAL A 214 37.62 -11.20 5.53
C VAL A 214 36.88 -9.90 5.29
N LEU A 215 37.32 -9.15 4.29
CA LEU A 215 36.70 -7.93 3.79
C LEU A 215 36.03 -8.21 2.44
N VAL A 216 34.92 -7.54 2.16
CA VAL A 216 34.16 -7.67 0.92
C VAL A 216 33.83 -6.30 0.36
N ASP A 217 34.07 -6.14 -0.94
CA ASP A 217 33.69 -4.96 -1.72
C ASP A 217 32.41 -5.28 -2.51
N TYR A 218 31.33 -4.54 -2.23
CA TYR A 218 30.02 -4.72 -2.85
C TYR A 218 29.40 -3.37 -3.24
N GLY A 219 28.99 -3.22 -4.50
CA GLY A 219 28.60 -1.91 -5.03
C GLY A 219 29.73 -0.87 -4.88
N GLU A 220 29.49 0.18 -4.10
CA GLU A 220 30.46 1.22 -3.69
C GLU A 220 30.89 1.12 -2.21
N LYS A 221 30.50 0.03 -1.51
CA LYS A 221 30.67 -0.14 -0.07
C LYS A 221 31.77 -1.18 0.22
N HIS A 222 32.42 -1.00 1.37
CA HIS A 222 33.45 -1.89 1.91
C HIS A 222 32.99 -2.44 3.27
N LEU A 223 33.01 -3.76 3.46
CA LEU A 223 32.49 -4.40 4.68
C LEU A 223 33.42 -5.49 5.21
N SER A 224 33.69 -5.48 6.52
CA SER A 224 34.30 -6.62 7.20
C SER A 224 33.22 -7.63 7.58
N LEU A 225 33.32 -8.86 7.06
CA LEU A 225 32.42 -9.96 7.45
C LEU A 225 32.86 -10.65 8.75
N GLY A 226 33.99 -10.23 9.32
CA GLY A 226 34.53 -10.74 10.56
C GLY A 226 35.92 -11.35 10.42
N SER A 227 36.42 -11.88 11.54
CA SER A 227 37.76 -12.45 11.66
C SER A 227 37.76 -13.76 12.42
N VAL A 228 38.73 -14.62 12.13
CA VAL A 228 38.93 -15.93 12.78
C VAL A 228 40.39 -16.07 13.20
N THR A 229 40.61 -16.57 14.41
CA THR A 229 41.94 -16.96 14.88
C THR A 229 42.27 -18.37 14.38
N VAL A 230 43.45 -18.53 13.78
CA VAL A 230 43.96 -19.81 13.29
C VAL A 230 44.20 -20.76 14.48
N PRO A 231 43.67 -22.00 14.43
CA PRO A 231 43.76 -22.97 15.52
C PRO A 231 45.20 -23.40 15.80
N GLU A 232 45.42 -24.06 16.94
CA GLU A 232 46.74 -24.55 17.36
C GLU A 232 47.42 -25.47 16.34
N THR A 233 46.65 -26.13 15.47
CA THR A 233 47.16 -26.98 14.39
C THR A 233 47.74 -26.21 13.20
N GLY A 234 47.56 -24.89 13.16
CA GLY A 234 47.85 -24.06 12.00
C GLY A 234 46.96 -24.39 10.79
N ILE A 235 47.31 -23.81 9.63
CA ILE A 235 46.77 -24.17 8.32
C ILE A 235 47.91 -24.79 7.51
N PRO A 236 48.07 -26.13 7.55
CA PRO A 236 49.19 -26.79 6.89
C PRO A 236 49.03 -26.81 5.36
N ALA A 237 50.17 -26.89 4.66
CA ALA A 237 50.24 -27.12 3.23
C ALA A 237 49.46 -28.39 2.82
N GLY A 238 48.92 -28.40 1.60
CA GLY A 238 48.23 -29.58 1.05
C GLY A 238 46.87 -29.90 1.69
N ARG A 239 46.38 -29.07 2.62
CA ARG A 239 45.07 -29.25 3.26
C ARG A 239 44.07 -28.19 2.83
N LEU A 240 42.82 -28.61 2.75
CA LEU A 240 41.66 -27.75 2.62
C LEU A 240 41.12 -27.42 4.01
N THR A 241 40.98 -26.13 4.32
CA THR A 241 40.39 -25.67 5.58
C THR A 241 39.19 -24.79 5.32
N ILE A 242 38.09 -25.03 6.03
CA ILE A 242 36.82 -24.34 5.82
C ILE A 242 36.67 -23.18 6.81
N PHE A 243 36.45 -21.99 6.26
CA PHE A 243 36.27 -20.73 6.96
C PHE A 243 34.85 -20.25 6.75
N SER A 244 33.97 -20.57 7.70
CA SER A 244 32.59 -20.12 7.67
C SER A 244 32.45 -18.81 8.43
N LEU A 245 32.00 -17.75 7.75
CA LEU A 245 31.69 -16.46 8.34
C LEU A 245 30.25 -16.08 8.01
N GLY A 246 29.51 -15.67 9.05
CA GLY A 246 28.19 -15.09 8.94
C GLY A 246 28.22 -13.65 9.44
N TYR A 247 27.70 -12.72 8.65
CA TYR A 247 27.54 -11.34 9.07
C TYR A 247 26.07 -11.03 9.37
N GLU A 248 25.80 -10.52 10.57
CA GLU A 248 24.49 -9.99 10.94
C GLU A 248 24.57 -8.46 10.94
N PHE A 249 23.75 -7.82 10.11
CA PHE A 249 23.64 -6.38 10.13
C PHE A 249 23.01 -5.90 11.45
N PRO A 250 23.53 -4.82 12.06
CA PRO A 250 22.89 -4.24 13.25
C PRO A 250 21.41 -3.94 12.97
N GLN A 251 20.51 -4.44 13.84
CA GLN A 251 19.10 -4.12 13.71
C GLN A 251 18.89 -2.61 13.88
N ARG A 252 18.25 -1.98 12.90
CA ARG A 252 17.77 -0.61 13.02
C ARG A 252 16.58 -0.61 13.97
N ILE A 253 16.75 -0.02 15.16
CA ILE A 253 15.65 0.18 16.10
C ILE A 253 14.70 1.19 15.46
N ALA A 254 13.52 0.73 15.03
CA ALA A 254 12.51 1.56 14.39
C ALA A 254 11.10 1.07 14.72
N GLU A 255 10.17 2.01 14.87
CA GLU A 255 8.75 1.69 15.04
C GLU A 255 8.11 1.39 13.67
N ASP A 256 7.47 0.22 13.53
CA ASP A 256 6.84 -0.20 12.28
C ASP A 256 5.41 0.34 12.17
N LEU A 257 5.24 1.36 11.33
CA LEU A 257 3.96 2.01 11.06
C LEU A 257 3.02 1.14 10.21
N SER A 258 3.55 0.11 9.56
CA SER A 258 2.79 -0.85 8.75
C SER A 258 2.47 -2.17 9.46
N ALA A 259 2.76 -2.26 10.77
CA ALA A 259 2.52 -3.48 11.56
C ALA A 259 1.04 -3.92 11.55
N ASN A 260 0.10 -2.95 11.52
CA ASN A 260 -1.34 -3.20 11.45
C ASN A 260 -1.89 -3.18 10.01
N GLY A 261 -1.01 -3.30 9.01
CA GLY A 261 -1.32 -3.21 7.59
C GLY A 261 -0.74 -1.95 6.95
N THR A 262 -0.57 -1.99 5.62
CA THR A 262 -0.10 -0.84 4.87
C THR A 262 -1.22 0.21 4.74
N ALA A 263 -0.83 1.48 4.62
CA ALA A 263 -1.76 2.59 4.48
C ALA A 263 -1.26 3.64 3.48
N ASN A 264 -2.10 4.63 3.16
CA ASN A 264 -1.67 5.84 2.42
C ASN A 264 -1.23 6.98 3.34
N THR A 265 -1.67 6.98 4.60
CA THR A 265 -1.21 7.92 5.63
C THR A 265 -0.67 7.15 6.82
N TYR A 266 0.49 7.55 7.33
CA TYR A 266 1.02 7.06 8.59
C TYR A 266 1.14 8.19 9.62
N LEU A 267 0.79 7.91 10.87
CA LEU A 267 0.84 8.84 11.99
C LEU A 267 2.17 8.66 12.75
N ILE A 268 2.87 9.76 13.02
CA ILE A 268 4.09 9.80 13.83
C ILE A 268 3.91 10.75 15.01
N THR A 269 4.38 10.36 16.18
CA THR A 269 3.94 10.98 17.45
C THR A 269 5.05 11.24 18.45
N LYS A 270 6.29 10.80 18.18
CA LYS A 270 7.41 10.88 19.12
C LYS A 270 8.61 11.63 18.54
N PRO A 271 9.30 12.47 19.33
CA PRO A 271 10.54 13.11 18.92
C PRO A 271 11.70 12.10 18.84
N GLY A 272 12.69 12.39 17.98
CA GLY A 272 13.94 11.63 17.88
C GLY A 272 13.77 10.13 17.60
N THR A 273 12.65 9.73 17.01
CA THR A 273 12.29 8.32 16.80
C THR A 273 12.42 7.96 15.34
N THR A 274 13.09 6.84 15.09
CA THR A 274 13.13 6.22 13.76
C THR A 274 11.87 5.40 13.55
N TYR A 275 11.24 5.61 12.41
CA TYR A 275 10.07 4.88 11.95
C TYR A 275 10.39 4.11 10.69
N LYS A 276 9.59 3.07 10.42
CA LYS A 276 9.60 2.37 9.15
C LYS A 276 8.20 1.99 8.67
N PHE A 277 8.04 1.82 7.37
CA PHE A 277 6.84 1.20 6.79
C PHE A 277 7.17 0.42 5.51
N ARG A 278 6.37 -0.62 5.23
CA ARG A 278 6.48 -1.40 4.01
C ARG A 278 6.17 -0.56 2.77
N ALA A 279 7.11 -0.55 1.83
CA ALA A 279 7.04 0.21 0.58
C ALA A 279 7.09 -0.68 -0.67
N THR A 280 6.98 -2.00 -0.52
CA THR A 280 6.84 -2.96 -1.63
C THR A 280 5.38 -3.18 -2.07
N THR A 281 4.44 -2.51 -1.40
CA THR A 281 3.01 -2.62 -1.67
C THR A 281 2.39 -1.22 -1.68
N LYS A 282 1.56 -0.94 -2.70
CA LYS A 282 0.85 0.33 -2.84
C LYS A 282 -0.23 0.48 -1.77
N GLY A 283 -0.18 1.61 -1.06
CA GLY A 283 -1.26 2.12 -0.22
C GLY A 283 -1.82 1.10 0.76
N ASN A 284 -3.13 0.88 0.74
CA ASN A 284 -3.83 0.06 1.72
C ASN A 284 -3.67 -1.47 1.54
N GLY A 285 -2.92 -1.91 0.54
CA GLY A 285 -2.33 -3.25 0.42
C GLY A 285 -3.25 -4.47 0.37
N ALA A 286 -4.57 -4.28 0.32
CA ALA A 286 -5.55 -5.37 0.25
C ALA A 286 -6.13 -5.47 -1.17
N PRO A 287 -6.06 -6.62 -1.85
CA PRO A 287 -6.71 -6.81 -3.15
C PRO A 287 -8.23 -6.70 -2.98
N ARG A 288 -8.90 -6.11 -3.98
CA ARG A 288 -10.35 -5.90 -3.93
C ARG A 288 -11.00 -6.01 -5.30
N THR A 289 -12.28 -6.35 -5.26
CA THR A 289 -13.21 -6.31 -6.38
C THR A 289 -14.41 -5.48 -5.98
N TYR A 290 -14.81 -4.58 -6.85
CA TYR A 290 -16.00 -3.74 -6.73
C TYR A 290 -16.96 -4.07 -7.86
N SER A 291 -18.23 -4.28 -7.53
CA SER A 291 -19.26 -4.67 -8.50
C SER A 291 -20.49 -3.78 -8.36
N TYR A 292 -20.90 -3.15 -9.45
CA TYR A 292 -22.11 -2.33 -9.51
C TYR A 292 -22.78 -2.46 -10.87
N SER A 293 -24.05 -2.04 -10.99
CA SER A 293 -24.81 -2.04 -12.24
C SER A 293 -24.99 -0.62 -12.77
N VAL A 294 -24.81 -0.45 -14.07
CA VAL A 294 -24.98 0.81 -14.79
C VAL A 294 -25.91 0.54 -15.97
N ASP A 295 -27.10 1.15 -15.97
CA ASP A 295 -28.15 0.93 -16.98
C ASP A 295 -28.47 -0.57 -17.23
N GLY A 296 -28.51 -1.37 -16.16
CA GLY A 296 -28.76 -2.82 -16.22
C GLY A 296 -27.55 -3.66 -16.64
N HIS A 297 -26.41 -3.05 -16.97
CA HIS A 297 -25.17 -3.74 -17.29
C HIS A 297 -24.23 -3.84 -16.07
N PRO A 298 -23.73 -5.04 -15.73
CA PRO A 298 -22.77 -5.19 -14.64
C PRO A 298 -21.42 -4.58 -15.02
N VAL A 299 -20.86 -3.78 -14.11
CA VAL A 299 -19.52 -3.21 -14.17
C VAL A 299 -18.71 -3.76 -13.00
N THR A 300 -17.46 -4.15 -13.28
CA THR A 300 -16.53 -4.65 -12.27
C THR A 300 -15.20 -3.91 -12.35
N LYS A 301 -14.71 -3.44 -11.20
CA LYS A 301 -13.36 -2.87 -11.05
C LYS A 301 -12.61 -3.67 -10.00
N SER A 302 -11.40 -4.11 -10.31
CA SER A 302 -10.61 -4.92 -9.38
C SER A 302 -9.12 -4.63 -9.49
N TYR A 303 -8.40 -4.92 -8.42
CA TYR A 303 -6.94 -4.94 -8.38
C TYR A 303 -6.49 -6.10 -7.50
N SER A 304 -5.51 -6.83 -8.02
CA SER A 304 -4.92 -8.01 -7.42
C SER A 304 -3.68 -7.67 -6.58
N GLU A 305 -3.13 -8.66 -5.87
CA GLU A 305 -1.84 -8.53 -5.19
C GLU A 305 -0.71 -8.10 -6.14
N THR A 306 -0.75 -8.56 -7.39
CA THR A 306 0.21 -8.18 -8.43
C THR A 306 0.11 -6.71 -8.81
N ASP A 307 -1.11 -6.16 -8.88
CA ASP A 307 -1.34 -4.74 -9.21
C ASP A 307 -0.88 -3.82 -8.06
N LEU A 308 -0.93 -4.34 -6.84
CA LEU A 308 -0.49 -3.67 -5.61
C LEU A 308 1.02 -3.73 -5.41
N ALA A 309 1.71 -4.73 -5.95
CA ALA A 309 3.15 -4.88 -5.79
C ALA A 309 3.92 -3.76 -6.52
N ILE A 310 4.94 -3.21 -5.86
CA ILE A 310 5.90 -2.27 -6.43
C ILE A 310 7.32 -2.66 -6.05
N LYS A 311 8.28 -2.25 -6.88
CA LYS A 311 9.71 -2.49 -6.65
C LYS A 311 10.46 -1.15 -6.63
N PRO A 312 10.45 -0.43 -5.50
CA PRO A 312 11.23 0.79 -5.35
C PRO A 312 12.73 0.52 -5.46
N MET A 313 13.47 1.50 -5.97
CA MET A 313 14.93 1.59 -5.91
C MET A 313 15.41 2.69 -4.96
N ALA A 314 14.55 3.67 -4.67
CA ALA A 314 14.84 4.75 -3.74
C ALA A 314 13.55 5.27 -3.11
N ALA A 315 13.68 5.99 -2.00
CA ALA A 315 12.62 6.82 -1.45
C ALA A 315 13.16 8.22 -1.12
N LYS A 316 12.32 9.24 -1.30
CA LYS A 316 12.69 10.64 -1.02
C LYS A 316 11.54 11.37 -0.32
N LEU A 317 11.89 12.31 0.54
CA LEU A 317 10.96 13.34 1.01
C LEU A 317 10.62 14.26 -0.16
N VAL A 318 9.35 14.28 -0.57
CA VAL A 318 8.85 15.12 -1.67
C VAL A 318 8.56 16.52 -1.19
N TRP A 319 7.82 16.65 -0.09
CA TRP A 319 7.52 17.94 0.52
C TRP A 319 7.20 17.81 2.01
N TYR A 320 7.27 18.94 2.70
CA TYR A 320 6.81 19.08 4.08
C TYR A 320 6.20 20.47 4.33
N ASN A 321 5.33 20.55 5.33
CA ASN A 321 4.83 21.80 5.88
C ASN A 321 4.64 21.69 7.40
N SER A 322 4.69 22.85 8.05
CA SER A 322 4.63 23.00 9.50
C SER A 322 3.77 24.23 9.82
N PRO A 323 3.16 24.31 11.03
CA PRO A 323 2.22 25.37 11.35
C PRO A 323 2.91 26.73 11.47
N LYS A 324 2.15 27.79 11.18
CA LYS A 324 2.55 29.17 11.51
C LYS A 324 2.48 29.37 13.03
N THR A 325 3.57 29.86 13.63
CA THR A 325 3.65 30.13 15.08
C THR A 325 3.42 31.61 15.38
N ALA A 326 3.47 31.97 16.67
CA ALA A 326 3.46 33.35 17.12
C ALA A 326 4.60 34.18 16.49
N ASP A 327 5.77 33.55 16.33
CA ASP A 327 7.01 34.17 15.84
C ASP A 327 7.15 34.17 14.31
N GLY A 328 6.21 33.57 13.59
CA GLY A 328 6.16 33.58 12.13
C GLY A 328 6.16 32.19 11.51
N TRP A 329 6.88 32.04 10.40
CA TRP A 329 6.92 30.81 9.61
C TRP A 329 7.98 29.85 10.12
N VAL A 330 7.57 28.63 10.43
CA VAL A 330 8.47 27.53 10.79
C VAL A 330 8.86 26.78 9.52
N ARG A 331 10.17 26.65 9.29
CA ARG A 331 10.75 25.96 8.12
C ARG A 331 11.43 24.66 8.52
N GLU A 332 10.97 24.07 9.60
CA GLU A 332 11.45 22.82 10.12
C GLU A 332 10.57 21.70 9.59
N SER A 333 11.18 20.58 9.23
CA SER A 333 10.47 19.43 8.69
C SER A 333 10.07 18.47 9.81
N PRO A 334 8.84 17.90 9.79
CA PRO A 334 8.45 16.80 10.68
C PRO A 334 9.33 15.55 10.55
N VAL A 335 10.05 15.44 9.42
CA VAL A 335 10.97 14.34 9.11
C VAL A 335 12.36 14.91 8.84
N THR A 336 13.39 14.37 9.47
CA THR A 336 14.78 14.73 9.15
C THR A 336 15.08 14.33 7.71
N ILE A 337 15.35 15.31 6.83
CA ILE A 337 15.39 15.11 5.37
C ILE A 337 16.36 14.00 4.96
N GLU A 338 17.58 14.04 5.48
CA GLU A 338 18.65 13.07 5.18
C GLU A 338 18.42 11.68 5.79
N SER A 339 17.40 11.51 6.64
CA SER A 339 17.09 10.21 7.26
C SER A 339 16.20 9.33 6.39
N VAL A 340 15.60 9.87 5.32
CA VAL A 340 14.70 9.12 4.44
C VAL A 340 15.51 8.18 3.56
N GLU A 341 15.36 6.88 3.79
CA GLU A 341 16.08 5.83 3.06
C GLU A 341 15.12 4.69 2.70
N TYR A 342 15.27 4.11 1.52
CA TYR A 342 14.63 2.84 1.19
C TYR A 342 15.61 1.70 1.41
N ASP A 343 15.25 0.76 2.29
CA ASP A 343 15.95 -0.51 2.50
C ASP A 343 15.31 -1.54 1.55
N ASP A 344 16.01 -1.83 0.45
CA ASP A 344 15.55 -2.74 -0.61
C ASP A 344 15.47 -4.20 -0.15
N TRP A 345 16.21 -4.54 0.90
CA TRP A 345 16.22 -5.87 1.50
C TRP A 345 14.96 -6.11 2.35
N GLU A 346 14.66 -5.20 3.27
CA GLU A 346 13.45 -5.30 4.08
C GLU A 346 12.19 -4.88 3.32
N GLY A 347 12.35 -4.18 2.19
CA GLY A 347 11.26 -3.58 1.44
C GLY A 347 10.57 -2.45 2.21
N ASN A 348 11.32 -1.77 3.08
CA ASN A 348 10.81 -0.74 3.99
C ASN A 348 11.43 0.62 3.67
N VAL A 349 10.64 1.67 3.81
CA VAL A 349 11.17 3.03 3.94
C VAL A 349 11.43 3.29 5.42
N TYR A 350 12.61 3.85 5.71
CA TYR A 350 13.04 4.33 7.01
C TYR A 350 13.10 5.85 7.01
N PHE A 351 12.77 6.47 8.13
CA PHE A 351 12.95 7.91 8.36
C PHE A 351 12.89 8.23 9.86
N THR A 352 13.37 9.41 10.27
CA THR A 352 13.50 9.80 11.69
C THR A 352 12.87 11.17 11.93
N THR A 353 12.09 11.30 13.01
CA THR A 353 11.65 12.61 13.50
C THR A 353 12.83 13.41 14.08
N PRO A 354 12.84 14.75 14.00
CA PRO A 354 13.86 15.55 14.66
C PRO A 354 13.82 15.39 16.19
N ALA A 355 14.92 15.76 16.86
CA ALA A 355 15.04 15.67 18.32
C ALA A 355 14.02 16.56 19.05
N GLU A 356 13.71 17.72 18.49
CA GLU A 356 12.54 18.52 18.88
C GLU A 356 11.40 18.17 17.94
N PHE A 357 10.23 17.82 18.47
CA PHE A 357 9.11 17.39 17.64
C PHE A 357 8.56 18.56 16.82
N VAL A 358 8.40 18.35 15.51
CA VAL A 358 7.83 19.34 14.61
C VAL A 358 6.46 18.84 14.12
N PRO A 359 5.34 19.44 14.56
CA PRO A 359 4.02 19.08 14.05
C PRO A 359 3.87 19.51 12.60
N GLY A 360 3.12 18.76 11.82
CA GLY A 360 2.96 19.06 10.40
C GLY A 360 2.57 17.87 9.54
N ASN A 361 2.76 18.04 8.24
CA ASN A 361 2.61 16.96 7.27
C ASN A 361 3.83 16.90 6.36
N ALA A 362 4.18 15.69 5.94
CA ALA A 362 5.22 15.43 4.97
C ALA A 362 4.74 14.39 3.96
N LEU A 363 5.27 14.41 2.74
CA LEU A 363 5.01 13.39 1.73
C LEU A 363 6.31 12.69 1.38
N ILE A 364 6.35 11.38 1.54
CA ILE A 364 7.47 10.54 1.09
C ILE A 364 7.02 9.75 -0.14
N ALA A 365 7.85 9.68 -1.17
CA ALA A 365 7.59 8.90 -2.38
C ALA A 365 8.67 7.84 -2.60
N ALA A 366 8.24 6.69 -3.12
CA ALA A 366 9.08 5.63 -3.64
C ALA A 366 9.28 5.82 -5.14
N TYR A 367 10.50 5.58 -5.62
CA TYR A 367 10.92 5.80 -6.99
C TYR A 367 11.43 4.51 -7.62
N ASP A 368 11.21 4.33 -8.91
CA ASP A 368 11.83 3.25 -9.70
C ASP A 368 13.27 3.57 -10.11
N ALA A 369 13.89 2.69 -10.89
CA ALA A 369 15.25 2.86 -11.40
C ALA A 369 15.40 4.05 -12.38
N GLY A 370 14.30 4.47 -13.02
CA GLY A 370 14.25 5.62 -13.92
C GLY A 370 14.01 6.95 -13.22
N GLY A 371 13.77 6.94 -11.90
CA GLY A 371 13.42 8.13 -11.13
C GLY A 371 11.95 8.53 -11.25
N GLU A 372 11.07 7.64 -11.72
CA GLU A 372 9.62 7.88 -11.71
C GLU A 372 9.00 7.45 -10.38
N VAL A 373 7.99 8.21 -9.92
CA VAL A 373 7.26 7.89 -8.69
C VAL A 373 6.39 6.65 -8.90
N LEU A 374 6.59 5.64 -8.06
CA LEU A 374 5.79 4.42 -8.02
C LEU A 374 4.56 4.57 -7.11
N TRP A 375 4.76 5.20 -5.95
CA TRP A 375 3.74 5.49 -4.95
C TRP A 375 4.24 6.53 -3.95
N SER A 376 3.32 7.15 -3.21
CA SER A 376 3.65 8.13 -2.16
C SER A 376 2.72 8.01 -0.97
N TRP A 377 3.23 8.42 0.19
CA TRP A 377 2.58 8.31 1.49
C TRP A 377 2.62 9.65 2.22
N ASN A 378 1.49 10.02 2.82
CA ASN A 378 1.43 11.13 3.74
C ASN A 378 1.93 10.70 5.12
N ILE A 379 2.82 11.50 5.70
CA ILE A 379 3.32 11.36 7.06
C ILE A 379 2.67 12.47 7.87
N TRP A 380 1.77 12.10 8.76
CA TRP A 380 1.02 13.00 9.61
C TRP A 380 1.71 13.09 10.98
N ALA A 381 2.21 14.26 11.35
CA ALA A 381 2.98 14.45 12.58
C ALA A 381 2.19 15.22 13.63
N VAL A 382 1.82 14.53 14.71
CA VAL A 382 1.12 15.11 15.86
C VAL A 382 1.67 14.48 17.14
N GLU A 383 2.32 15.29 17.97
CA GLU A 383 2.98 14.79 19.17
C GLU A 383 1.95 14.18 20.13
N ASN A 384 2.26 13.00 20.68
CA ASN A 384 1.44 12.31 21.68
C ASN A 384 -0.03 12.02 21.28
N TYR A 385 -0.38 12.10 20.00
CA TYR A 385 -1.74 11.82 19.54
C TYR A 385 -1.98 10.32 19.39
N ASP A 386 -2.96 9.79 20.13
CA ASP A 386 -3.46 8.43 19.96
C ASP A 386 -4.84 8.48 19.29
N CYS A 387 -4.88 8.17 17.99
CA CYS A 387 -6.11 8.21 17.22
C CYS A 387 -7.14 7.15 17.63
N ASP A 388 -6.71 6.05 18.26
CA ASP A 388 -7.61 5.00 18.72
C ASP A 388 -8.27 5.40 20.05
N ALA A 389 -7.50 5.98 20.97
CA ALA A 389 -7.99 6.43 22.27
C ALA A 389 -8.86 7.69 22.18
N GLU A 390 -8.54 8.62 21.27
CA GLU A 390 -9.28 9.87 21.13
C GLU A 390 -10.52 9.77 20.24
N ALA A 391 -10.68 8.66 19.50
CA ALA A 391 -11.86 8.47 18.66
C ALA A 391 -13.17 8.47 19.47
N ARG A 392 -14.25 8.88 18.82
CA ARG A 392 -15.58 8.99 19.43
C ARG A 392 -16.59 8.14 18.67
N GLN A 393 -17.46 7.47 19.41
CA GLN A 393 -18.54 6.68 18.83
C GLN A 393 -19.59 7.61 18.22
N VAL A 394 -19.86 7.45 16.93
CA VAL A 394 -20.86 8.18 16.15
C VAL A 394 -21.69 7.16 15.36
N GLY A 395 -22.92 6.91 15.81
CA GLY A 395 -23.74 5.83 15.25
C GLY A 395 -23.06 4.48 15.43
N ARG A 396 -22.80 3.77 14.31
CA ARG A 396 -22.05 2.49 14.27
C ARG A 396 -20.54 2.64 14.03
N TYR A 397 -20.04 3.87 14.01
CA TYR A 397 -18.66 4.18 13.66
C TYR A 397 -17.89 4.71 14.86
N MET A 398 -16.63 4.30 15.01
CA MET A 398 -15.67 5.13 15.73
C MET A 398 -15.11 6.14 14.75
N MET A 399 -15.26 7.42 15.04
CA MET A 399 -14.79 8.53 14.22
C MET A 399 -13.56 9.18 14.88
N MET A 400 -12.53 9.48 14.09
CA MET A 400 -11.38 10.24 14.60
C MET A 400 -11.83 11.61 15.14
N ASP A 401 -11.17 12.09 16.19
CA ASP A 401 -11.52 13.36 16.85
C ASP A 401 -11.26 14.60 15.96
N ARG A 402 -10.40 14.45 14.96
CA ARG A 402 -9.93 15.51 14.06
C ARG A 402 -9.92 15.08 12.60
N ASN A 403 -9.81 16.07 11.70
CA ASN A 403 -9.69 15.83 10.27
C ASN A 403 -8.31 15.24 9.92
N LEU A 404 -8.23 14.48 8.82
CA LEU A 404 -6.96 13.87 8.41
C LEU A 404 -5.92 14.95 8.08
N GLY A 405 -4.74 14.84 8.68
CA GLY A 405 -3.65 15.82 8.54
C GLY A 405 -3.77 17.04 9.46
N ALA A 406 -4.78 17.11 10.34
CA ALA A 406 -4.93 18.21 11.30
C ALA A 406 -3.89 18.10 12.43
N MET A 407 -3.28 19.23 12.78
CA MET A 407 -2.28 19.28 13.86
C MET A 407 -2.92 19.50 15.24
N ALA A 408 -4.21 19.85 15.28
CA ALA A 408 -4.99 20.01 16.50
C ALA A 408 -6.40 19.43 16.33
N GLY A 409 -7.00 19.01 17.44
CA GLY A 409 -8.38 18.57 17.55
C GLY A 409 -9.27 19.60 18.23
N ARG A 410 -10.07 19.14 19.21
CA ARG A 410 -11.02 19.98 19.95
C ARG A 410 -10.36 21.08 20.78
N GLU A 411 -9.09 20.94 21.14
CA GLU A 411 -8.32 21.95 21.87
C GLU A 411 -8.26 23.30 21.12
N ALA A 412 -8.41 23.30 19.80
CA ALA A 412 -8.45 24.52 18.98
C ALA A 412 -9.83 25.21 18.97
N MET A 413 -10.91 24.58 19.47
CA MET A 413 -12.29 25.01 19.22
C MET A 413 -12.64 26.38 19.78
N ASN A 414 -11.99 26.80 20.87
CA ASN A 414 -12.22 28.10 21.53
C ASN A 414 -11.09 29.10 21.26
N SER A 415 -10.16 28.79 20.37
CA SER A 415 -9.06 29.70 20.05
C SER A 415 -9.61 30.99 19.42
N SER A 416 -9.09 32.13 19.89
CA SER A 416 -9.29 33.43 19.23
C SER A 416 -8.19 33.73 18.20
N ASP A 417 -7.07 33.01 18.24
CA ASP A 417 -6.01 33.11 17.25
C ASP A 417 -6.40 32.29 16.00
N LYS A 418 -6.58 33.01 14.88
CA LYS A 418 -6.93 32.45 13.57
C LYS A 418 -5.93 31.40 13.07
N ARG A 419 -4.66 31.51 13.46
CA ARG A 419 -3.59 30.56 13.08
C ARG A 419 -3.75 29.25 13.83
N VAL A 420 -3.86 29.33 15.15
CA VAL A 420 -4.07 28.16 16.02
C VAL A 420 -5.38 27.45 15.69
N ALA A 421 -6.45 28.21 15.40
CA ALA A 421 -7.71 27.63 14.96
C ALA A 421 -7.58 26.85 13.64
N ALA A 422 -6.77 27.33 12.70
CA ALA A 422 -6.56 26.67 11.40
C ALA A 422 -5.79 25.35 11.51
N TRP A 423 -5.10 25.08 12.62
CA TRP A 423 -4.44 23.80 12.87
C TRP A 423 -5.44 22.62 12.94
N ALA A 424 -6.72 22.90 13.19
CA ALA A 424 -7.79 21.89 13.18
C ALA A 424 -8.31 21.53 11.79
N LEU A 425 -7.99 22.29 10.74
CA LEU A 425 -8.55 22.09 9.40
C LEU A 425 -8.20 20.72 8.83
N GLY A 426 -6.92 20.33 8.90
CA GLY A 426 -6.41 19.17 8.17
C GLY A 426 -6.25 19.42 6.67
N ASN A 427 -5.69 18.44 5.97
CA ASN A 427 -5.34 18.56 4.56
C ASN A 427 -6.58 18.56 3.65
N TYR A 428 -6.44 19.16 2.47
CA TYR A 428 -7.44 19.06 1.41
C TYR A 428 -7.12 17.89 0.48
N TYR A 429 -8.16 17.17 0.06
CA TYR A 429 -8.06 16.07 -0.88
C TYR A 429 -9.01 16.31 -2.04
N GLN A 430 -8.53 16.11 -3.27
CA GLN A 430 -9.43 15.96 -4.41
C GLN A 430 -10.13 14.61 -4.27
N TRP A 431 -11.42 14.56 -4.59
CA TRP A 431 -12.19 13.34 -4.42
C TRP A 431 -11.56 12.17 -5.18
N GLY A 432 -11.43 11.01 -4.52
CA GLY A 432 -10.87 9.80 -5.10
C GLY A 432 -9.32 9.74 -5.16
N ARG A 433 -8.62 10.78 -4.70
CA ARG A 433 -7.14 10.78 -4.60
C ARG A 433 -6.67 10.44 -3.19
N LYS A 434 -5.47 9.86 -3.10
CA LYS A 434 -4.81 9.58 -1.81
C LYS A 434 -3.92 10.71 -1.30
N ASP A 435 -3.40 11.55 -2.20
CA ASP A 435 -2.36 12.53 -1.85
C ASP A 435 -2.96 13.86 -1.38
N PRO A 436 -2.49 14.40 -0.24
CA PRO A 436 -3.01 15.64 0.32
C PRO A 436 -2.46 16.90 -0.34
N PHE A 437 -3.22 17.98 -0.18
CA PHE A 437 -2.81 19.36 -0.40
C PHE A 437 -2.84 20.16 0.91
N PRO A 438 -1.96 21.16 1.06
CA PRO A 438 -1.83 21.92 2.31
C PRO A 438 -3.14 22.55 2.77
N ALA A 439 -3.37 22.59 4.08
CA ALA A 439 -4.48 23.35 4.68
C ALA A 439 -4.26 24.86 4.55
N ALA A 440 -5.25 25.69 4.89
CA ALA A 440 -5.00 27.11 5.10
C ALA A 440 -4.12 27.33 6.34
N ALA A 441 -3.19 28.30 6.32
CA ALA A 441 -2.35 28.56 7.51
C ALA A 441 -3.07 29.39 8.59
N GLU A 442 -4.13 30.11 8.23
CA GLU A 442 -4.99 30.85 9.15
C GLU A 442 -6.39 31.03 8.55
N TYR A 443 -7.37 31.40 9.38
CA TYR A 443 -8.74 31.70 8.93
C TYR A 443 -8.84 33.04 8.17
N ASP A 444 -8.43 33.01 6.89
CA ASP A 444 -8.46 34.12 5.95
C ASP A 444 -8.75 33.64 4.50
N ASP A 445 -9.73 34.26 3.84
CA ASP A 445 -10.10 33.98 2.45
C ASP A 445 -9.27 34.75 1.41
N THR A 446 -8.43 35.68 1.86
CA THR A 446 -7.52 36.48 1.01
C THR A 446 -6.17 35.80 0.79
N GLY A 447 -5.88 34.71 1.49
CA GLY A 447 -4.58 34.01 1.44
C GLY A 447 -3.49 34.74 2.24
N PHE A 448 -2.24 34.67 1.78
CA PHE A 448 -1.09 35.35 2.39
C PHE A 448 -0.69 36.64 1.66
N GLY A 449 -1.68 37.30 1.05
CA GLY A 449 -1.52 38.45 0.14
C GLY A 449 -1.88 38.10 -1.31
N SER A 450 -1.68 39.05 -2.24
CA SER A 450 -2.04 38.86 -3.67
C SER A 450 -1.26 37.77 -4.41
N GLU A 451 -0.21 37.21 -3.80
CA GLU A 451 0.76 36.31 -4.46
C GLU A 451 0.74 34.85 -3.98
N MET A 452 0.14 34.53 -2.83
CA MET A 452 0.10 33.14 -2.32
C MET A 452 -1.28 32.71 -1.81
N TYR A 453 -1.90 31.84 -2.61
CA TYR A 453 -3.21 31.27 -2.33
C TYR A 453 -3.18 29.82 -1.82
N TRP A 454 -2.03 29.15 -1.92
CA TRP A 454 -1.89 27.70 -1.72
C TRP A 454 -2.09 27.17 -0.29
N GLY A 455 -2.27 28.06 0.69
CA GLY A 455 -2.39 27.68 2.09
C GLY A 455 -1.03 27.66 2.79
N LEU A 456 -0.84 26.73 3.73
CA LEU A 456 0.41 26.54 4.48
C LEU A 456 1.61 26.48 3.53
N PRO A 457 2.62 27.35 3.72
CA PRO A 457 3.89 27.26 3.01
C PRO A 457 4.43 25.84 3.05
N THR A 458 4.68 25.31 1.86
CA THR A 458 5.12 23.93 1.68
C THR A 458 6.46 23.94 0.96
N TYR A 459 7.42 23.25 1.55
CA TYR A 459 8.81 23.25 1.14
C TYR A 459 9.17 21.89 0.56
N THR A 460 10.14 21.86 -0.34
CA THR A 460 10.63 20.64 -0.98
C THR A 460 12.17 20.62 -0.99
N PRO A 461 12.80 19.49 -0.61
CA PRO A 461 14.24 19.32 -0.79
C PRO A 461 14.62 18.99 -2.24
N ILE A 462 13.65 18.71 -3.12
CA ILE A 462 13.89 18.35 -4.52
C ILE A 462 14.05 19.64 -5.34
N GLU A 463 15.28 19.92 -5.81
CA GLU A 463 15.63 21.17 -6.48
C GLU A 463 14.74 21.47 -7.70
N GLU A 464 14.37 20.45 -8.48
CA GLU A 464 13.57 20.62 -9.69
C GLU A 464 12.11 21.02 -9.41
N LEU A 465 11.65 20.87 -8.15
CA LEU A 465 10.30 21.23 -7.73
C LEU A 465 10.21 22.60 -7.05
N GLN A 466 11.34 23.30 -6.89
CA GLN A 466 11.40 24.59 -6.20
C GLN A 466 10.97 25.75 -7.11
N GLN A 467 10.29 26.75 -6.53
CA GLN A 467 9.75 27.92 -7.26
C GLN A 467 10.27 29.29 -6.79
N ASP A 468 11.29 29.34 -5.92
CA ASP A 468 11.94 30.55 -5.34
C ASP A 468 11.03 31.75 -4.98
N TYR A 469 10.75 31.91 -3.68
CA TYR A 469 10.04 33.05 -3.10
C TYR A 469 10.92 33.89 -2.17
N SER A 470 12.24 33.83 -2.31
CA SER A 470 13.16 34.54 -1.40
C SER A 470 13.02 36.08 -1.42
N SER A 471 12.33 36.64 -2.42
CA SER A 471 11.95 38.06 -2.46
C SER A 471 10.77 38.42 -1.54
N GLU A 472 9.95 37.44 -1.17
CA GLU A 472 8.74 37.66 -0.40
C GLU A 472 9.01 37.61 1.10
N SER A 473 8.29 38.44 1.87
CA SER A 473 8.43 38.49 3.33
C SER A 473 8.13 37.16 4.06
N TRP A 474 7.41 36.26 3.40
CA TRP A 474 7.02 34.95 3.89
C TRP A 474 7.73 33.79 3.18
N GLY A 475 8.52 34.07 2.14
CA GLY A 475 8.96 33.08 1.17
C GLY A 475 10.34 32.47 1.44
N ALA A 476 10.65 31.42 0.69
CA ALA A 476 11.96 30.77 0.69
C ALA A 476 12.30 30.25 -0.71
N ARG A 477 13.59 30.00 -0.97
CA ARG A 477 14.05 29.46 -2.26
C ARG A 477 13.45 28.09 -2.57
N ASN A 478 13.26 27.28 -1.53
CA ASN A 478 12.88 25.87 -1.60
C ASN A 478 11.37 25.62 -1.47
N MET A 479 10.54 26.59 -1.81
CA MET A 479 9.08 26.41 -1.78
C MET A 479 8.60 25.60 -2.99
N MET A 480 7.67 24.68 -2.75
CA MET A 480 7.12 23.81 -3.79
C MET A 480 5.96 24.46 -4.55
N PHE A 481 5.06 25.17 -3.84
CA PHE A 481 3.89 25.81 -4.43
C PHE A 481 4.08 27.32 -4.59
N GLY A 482 3.66 27.84 -5.73
CA GLY A 482 3.94 29.22 -6.11
C GLY A 482 2.88 29.93 -6.95
N LYS A 483 3.13 31.18 -7.35
CA LYS A 483 2.30 32.03 -8.21
C LYS A 483 2.20 31.53 -9.66
N ILE A 484 3.14 30.70 -10.10
CA ILE A 484 3.09 30.09 -11.43
C ILE A 484 2.11 28.90 -11.36
N GLY A 485 0.83 29.16 -11.59
CA GLY A 485 -0.23 28.16 -11.49
C GLY A 485 0.05 26.86 -12.28
N ALA A 486 0.65 26.98 -13.45
CA ALA A 486 1.04 25.84 -14.29
C ALA A 486 2.10 24.92 -13.66
N ASN A 487 2.89 25.42 -12.70
CA ASN A 487 3.86 24.62 -11.95
C ASN A 487 3.24 23.88 -10.76
N ASN A 488 1.99 24.18 -10.41
CA ASN A 488 1.32 23.54 -9.29
C ASN A 488 0.25 22.52 -9.73
N ALA A 489 -0.19 22.59 -10.99
CA ALA A 489 -1.21 21.71 -11.54
C ALA A 489 -0.69 20.85 -12.70
N TYR A 490 -1.45 19.83 -13.05
CA TYR A 490 -1.22 18.96 -14.19
C TYR A 490 -2.49 18.88 -15.05
N ALA A 491 -2.33 19.01 -16.38
CA ALA A 491 -3.44 18.95 -17.32
C ALA A 491 -3.70 17.50 -17.73
N VAL A 492 -4.77 16.93 -17.19
CA VAL A 492 -5.16 15.54 -17.44
C VAL A 492 -5.80 15.39 -18.82
N GLY A 493 -6.51 16.41 -19.31
CA GLY A 493 -7.27 16.35 -20.56
C GLY A 493 -8.48 15.41 -20.47
N ASP A 494 -8.82 14.77 -21.58
CA ASP A 494 -9.97 13.85 -21.69
C ASP A 494 -9.62 12.38 -21.39
N LYS A 495 -8.59 12.15 -20.56
CA LYS A 495 -8.14 10.81 -20.15
C LYS A 495 -9.21 10.06 -19.36
N THR A 496 -9.18 8.74 -19.50
CA THR A 496 -10.02 7.82 -18.71
C THR A 496 -9.73 7.97 -17.22
N VAL A 497 -10.64 7.49 -16.36
CA VAL A 497 -10.45 7.49 -14.90
C VAL A 497 -9.13 6.80 -14.52
N ASP A 498 -8.85 5.63 -15.10
CA ASP A 498 -7.65 4.84 -14.76
C ASP A 498 -6.35 5.57 -15.15
N ASP A 499 -6.31 6.18 -16.35
CA ASP A 499 -5.17 6.97 -16.81
C ASP A 499 -4.97 8.25 -15.97
N ALA A 500 -6.07 8.92 -15.61
CA ALA A 500 -6.04 10.11 -14.77
C ALA A 500 -5.52 9.79 -13.35
N VAL A 501 -5.96 8.67 -12.79
CA VAL A 501 -5.49 8.17 -11.50
C VAL A 501 -4.01 7.83 -11.55
N ALA A 502 -3.54 7.15 -12.60
CA ALA A 502 -2.12 6.84 -12.79
C ALA A 502 -1.25 8.12 -12.85
N LEU A 503 -1.72 9.17 -13.53
CA LEU A 503 -1.06 10.48 -13.52
C LEU A 503 -1.04 11.12 -12.14
N SER A 504 -2.13 10.99 -11.38
CA SER A 504 -2.22 11.54 -10.03
C SER A 504 -1.24 10.86 -9.06
N VAL A 505 -0.94 9.57 -9.27
CA VAL A 505 0.09 8.82 -8.53
C VAL A 505 1.49 9.24 -8.96
N LYS A 506 1.72 9.45 -10.26
CA LYS A 506 3.00 9.90 -10.81
C LYS A 506 3.37 11.32 -10.38
N TYR A 507 2.37 12.18 -10.21
CA TYR A 507 2.53 13.58 -9.81
C TYR A 507 1.73 13.88 -8.52
N PRO A 508 2.13 13.30 -7.38
CA PRO A 508 1.34 13.37 -6.16
C PRO A 508 1.21 14.80 -5.62
N TYR A 509 2.19 15.65 -5.93
CA TYR A 509 2.23 17.07 -5.58
C TYR A 509 1.53 18.00 -6.57
N ARG A 510 1.03 17.51 -7.72
CA ARG A 510 0.32 18.35 -8.69
C ARG A 510 -1.18 18.26 -8.50
N TRP A 511 -1.86 19.40 -8.56
CA TRP A 511 -3.32 19.47 -8.64
C TRP A 511 -3.79 18.96 -10.00
N MET A 512 -4.69 17.97 -10.02
CA MET A 512 -5.19 17.43 -11.28
C MET A 512 -6.32 18.33 -11.79
N ALA A 513 -6.25 18.76 -13.03
CA ALA A 513 -7.27 19.56 -13.70
C ALA A 513 -7.46 19.09 -15.15
N LYS A 514 -8.64 19.28 -15.73
CA LYS A 514 -8.89 18.94 -17.14
C LYS A 514 -7.95 19.73 -18.06
N GLU A 515 -7.85 21.03 -17.82
CA GLU A 515 -6.92 21.93 -18.50
C GLU A 515 -6.15 22.74 -17.46
N VAL A 516 -4.91 23.10 -17.80
CA VAL A 516 -4.08 23.98 -16.98
C VAL A 516 -3.82 25.25 -17.76
N SER A 517 -4.19 26.38 -17.18
CA SER A 517 -3.95 27.68 -17.78
C SER A 517 -2.54 28.19 -17.48
N GLY A 518 -1.88 28.76 -18.49
CA GLY A 518 -0.57 29.38 -18.35
C GLY A 518 -0.69 30.89 -18.10
N VAL A 519 -0.15 31.36 -16.96
CA VAL A 519 0.06 32.78 -16.55
C VAL A 519 -1.00 33.52 -15.70
N GLN A 520 -0.69 33.65 -14.39
CA GLN A 520 -1.25 34.52 -13.32
C GLN A 520 -2.75 34.41 -12.95
N ALA A 521 -3.01 34.52 -11.63
CA ALA A 521 -4.22 34.13 -10.91
C ALA A 521 -5.50 34.94 -11.21
N ASP A 522 -5.45 35.87 -12.17
CA ASP A 522 -6.33 37.02 -12.27
C ASP A 522 -7.26 37.03 -13.49
N ASN A 523 -7.24 36.02 -14.37
CA ASN A 523 -8.17 36.03 -15.52
C ASN A 523 -8.65 34.67 -16.09
N TRP A 524 -9.15 33.74 -15.25
CA TRP A 524 -9.72 32.49 -15.78
C TRP A 524 -11.01 32.03 -15.10
N TYR A 525 -12.03 31.84 -15.95
CA TYR A 525 -13.40 31.49 -15.58
C TYR A 525 -13.82 30.11 -16.12
N THR A 526 -12.89 29.21 -16.45
CA THR A 526 -13.23 27.85 -16.89
C THR A 526 -13.17 26.90 -15.70
N PRO A 527 -14.28 26.66 -14.97
CA PRO A 527 -14.31 25.71 -13.87
C PRO A 527 -14.12 24.29 -14.41
N SER A 528 -13.03 23.64 -14.00
CA SER A 528 -12.82 22.21 -14.22
C SER A 528 -13.50 21.42 -13.10
N TYR A 529 -14.82 21.24 -13.20
CA TYR A 529 -15.61 20.54 -12.16
C TYR A 529 -15.19 19.08 -11.92
N SER A 530 -14.50 18.46 -12.89
CA SER A 530 -13.85 17.15 -12.75
C SER A 530 -12.37 17.23 -13.11
N TRP A 531 -11.56 16.33 -12.54
CA TRP A 531 -10.15 16.15 -12.88
C TRP A 531 -9.86 14.93 -13.77
N PHE A 532 -10.91 14.20 -14.16
CA PHE A 532 -10.87 13.08 -15.12
C PHE A 532 -12.06 13.18 -16.08
N ASN A 533 -12.04 12.43 -17.19
CA ASN A 533 -13.19 12.38 -18.09
C ASN A 533 -14.31 11.52 -17.48
N ASN A 534 -15.39 12.19 -17.10
CA ASN A 534 -16.62 11.59 -16.58
C ASN A 534 -17.83 11.88 -17.47
N THR A 535 -17.59 12.17 -18.76
CA THR A 535 -18.64 12.46 -19.74
C THR A 535 -18.77 11.33 -20.76
N GLY A 536 -19.90 11.29 -21.48
CA GLY A 536 -20.16 10.27 -22.49
C GLY A 536 -20.96 9.09 -21.94
N SER A 537 -20.44 7.87 -22.07
CA SER A 537 -21.13 6.64 -21.65
C SER A 537 -21.43 6.61 -20.15
N ALA A 538 -22.46 5.86 -19.76
CA ALA A 538 -22.79 5.68 -18.34
C ALA A 538 -21.64 5.02 -17.55
N GLU A 539 -20.83 4.17 -18.21
CA GLU A 539 -19.59 3.61 -17.64
C GLU A 539 -18.55 4.70 -17.32
N ASN A 540 -18.34 5.69 -18.20
CA ASN A 540 -17.46 6.83 -17.90
C ASN A 540 -18.00 7.70 -16.76
N GLN A 541 -19.32 7.86 -16.70
CA GLN A 541 -20.00 8.65 -15.67
C GLN A 541 -19.97 8.01 -14.29
N THR A 542 -19.71 6.71 -14.18
CA THR A 542 -19.75 5.95 -12.91
C THR A 542 -18.43 5.26 -12.56
N GLY A 543 -17.50 5.14 -13.52
CA GLY A 543 -16.22 4.43 -13.42
C GLY A 543 -15.25 4.92 -12.33
N TRP A 544 -15.62 5.96 -11.59
CA TRP A 544 -14.85 6.60 -10.52
C TRP A 544 -15.41 6.34 -9.11
N PHE A 545 -16.63 5.80 -8.94
CA PHE A 545 -17.26 5.64 -7.62
C PHE A 545 -16.43 4.81 -6.63
N TRP A 546 -15.72 3.81 -7.14
CA TRP A 546 -14.90 2.89 -6.35
C TRP A 546 -13.61 3.51 -5.79
N LEU A 547 -13.19 4.72 -6.21
CA LEU A 547 -11.85 5.24 -5.86
C LEU A 547 -11.64 5.36 -4.35
N TRP A 548 -12.65 5.71 -3.56
CA TRP A 548 -12.64 5.60 -2.08
C TRP A 548 -13.53 4.46 -1.55
N GLY A 549 -13.75 3.48 -2.42
CA GLY A 549 -14.30 2.17 -2.13
C GLY A 549 -15.79 2.13 -1.87
N SER A 550 -16.54 3.10 -2.39
CA SER A 550 -18.00 3.08 -2.36
C SER A 550 -18.55 2.54 -3.68
N GLU A 551 -19.31 1.45 -3.63
CA GLU A 551 -20.07 0.96 -4.79
C GLU A 551 -21.39 1.74 -4.95
N TYR A 552 -21.99 2.10 -3.81
CA TYR A 552 -23.24 2.84 -3.68
C TYR A 552 -23.21 3.73 -2.43
N VAL A 553 -24.06 4.76 -2.40
CA VAL A 553 -24.25 5.63 -1.22
C VAL A 553 -24.58 4.77 0.01
N GLY A 554 -23.73 4.85 1.05
CA GLY A 554 -23.93 4.13 2.32
C GLY A 554 -23.06 2.87 2.52
N ASP A 555 -22.38 2.39 1.48
CA ASP A 555 -21.35 1.34 1.59
C ASP A 555 -19.95 1.94 1.35
N ASN A 556 -18.94 1.45 2.07
CA ASN A 556 -17.55 1.84 1.85
C ASN A 556 -16.53 0.78 2.32
N LEU A 557 -15.76 0.25 1.38
CA LEU A 557 -14.56 -0.53 1.64
C LEU A 557 -13.33 0.38 1.61
N LYS A 558 -12.27 0.05 2.36
CA LYS A 558 -11.00 0.78 2.29
C LYS A 558 -10.26 0.46 0.99
N SER A 559 -10.40 1.28 -0.04
CA SER A 559 -9.77 1.08 -1.35
C SER A 559 -8.26 1.32 -1.34
N ILE A 560 -7.54 1.00 -2.42
CA ILE A 560 -6.12 1.38 -2.60
C ILE A 560 -5.87 2.89 -2.54
N TYR A 561 -6.84 3.75 -2.87
CA TYR A 561 -6.69 5.22 -2.87
C TYR A 561 -7.31 5.93 -1.67
N ASP A 562 -7.93 5.19 -0.75
CA ASP A 562 -8.43 5.74 0.51
C ASP A 562 -7.25 6.31 1.33
N PRO A 563 -7.23 7.60 1.65
CA PRO A 563 -6.08 8.26 2.29
C PRO A 563 -5.92 7.95 3.78
N CYS A 564 -6.88 7.28 4.43
CA CYS A 564 -6.86 7.10 5.88
C CYS A 564 -5.77 6.14 6.35
N PRO A 565 -5.36 6.20 7.63
CA PRO A 565 -4.41 5.25 8.22
C PRO A 565 -4.89 3.81 8.22
N ALA A 566 -3.99 2.87 8.56
CA ALA A 566 -4.32 1.45 8.69
C ALA A 566 -5.45 1.25 9.72
N GLY A 567 -6.44 0.41 9.39
CA GLY A 567 -7.63 0.20 10.22
C GLY A 567 -8.73 1.28 10.11
N TRP A 568 -8.48 2.37 9.40
CA TRP A 568 -9.42 3.49 9.23
C TRP A 568 -9.80 3.68 7.76
N LYS A 569 -11.01 4.15 7.46
CA LYS A 569 -11.49 4.44 6.11
C LYS A 569 -12.16 5.81 6.04
N VAL A 570 -12.27 6.40 4.85
CA VAL A 570 -12.98 7.68 4.64
C VAL A 570 -14.43 7.52 5.12
N ALA A 571 -14.95 8.49 5.87
CA ALA A 571 -16.33 8.45 6.37
C ALA A 571 -17.35 8.26 5.24
N PRO A 572 -18.30 7.30 5.36
CA PRO A 572 -19.44 7.25 4.46
C PRO A 572 -20.44 8.38 4.78
N PRO A 573 -21.35 8.72 3.85
CA PRO A 573 -22.37 9.75 4.06
C PRO A 573 -23.15 9.58 5.36
N GLU A 574 -23.47 8.34 5.73
CA GLU A 574 -24.18 7.98 6.95
C GLU A 574 -23.44 8.44 8.22
N ALA A 575 -22.11 8.23 8.29
CA ALA A 575 -21.33 8.66 9.45
C ALA A 575 -21.35 10.19 9.60
N LEU A 576 -21.36 10.92 8.47
CA LEU A 576 -21.47 12.37 8.46
C LEU A 576 -22.89 12.83 8.81
N ASP A 577 -23.93 12.10 8.42
CA ASP A 577 -25.31 12.36 8.84
C ASP A 577 -25.47 12.25 10.35
N PHE A 578 -24.93 11.19 10.94
CA PHE A 578 -24.95 11.03 12.39
C PHE A 578 -24.23 12.19 13.08
N ALA A 579 -23.05 12.57 12.60
CA ALA A 579 -22.23 13.62 13.19
C ALA A 579 -22.82 15.04 13.04
N LEU A 580 -23.47 15.35 11.91
CA LEU A 580 -23.81 16.71 11.50
C LEU A 580 -25.31 16.96 11.23
N GLY A 581 -26.14 15.91 11.23
CA GLY A 581 -27.57 15.98 10.89
C GLY A 581 -28.39 16.77 11.90
N SER A 582 -28.17 16.56 13.20
CA SER A 582 -28.90 17.25 14.26
C SER A 582 -28.26 18.61 14.57
N VAL A 583 -28.58 19.64 13.80
CA VAL A 583 -28.01 20.99 13.97
C VAL A 583 -28.25 21.55 15.38
N ALA A 584 -29.36 21.18 16.04
CA ALA A 584 -29.66 21.58 17.42
C ALA A 584 -28.64 21.04 18.46
N GLU A 585 -27.93 19.97 18.13
CA GLU A 585 -26.89 19.38 18.99
C GLU A 585 -25.50 19.97 18.73
N LEU A 586 -25.37 20.85 17.73
CA LEU A 586 -24.12 21.47 17.33
C LEU A 586 -24.01 22.90 17.88
N ASP A 587 -23.17 23.08 18.90
CA ASP A 587 -22.86 24.39 19.45
C ASP A 587 -21.99 25.18 18.47
N GLU A 588 -22.34 26.44 18.24
CA GLU A 588 -21.51 27.34 17.45
C GLU A 588 -20.22 27.72 18.20
N LYS A 589 -19.09 27.62 17.50
CA LYS A 589 -17.77 28.04 17.95
C LYS A 589 -17.23 29.12 17.01
N PRO A 590 -16.21 29.91 17.43
CA PRO A 590 -15.65 30.99 16.61
C PRO A 590 -15.30 30.55 15.18
N PHE A 591 -14.71 29.35 15.06
CA PHE A 591 -14.21 28.82 13.79
C PHE A 591 -14.76 27.42 13.46
N GLY A 592 -15.90 27.03 14.03
CA GLY A 592 -16.51 25.73 13.73
C GLY A 592 -17.81 25.42 14.47
N ARG A 593 -18.10 24.13 14.59
CA ARG A 593 -19.21 23.55 15.35
C ARG A 593 -18.69 22.49 16.31
N TYR A 594 -19.28 22.43 17.49
CA TYR A 594 -18.98 21.40 18.47
C TYR A 594 -20.22 20.53 18.69
N SER A 595 -20.12 19.23 18.43
CA SER A 595 -21.17 18.27 18.72
C SER A 595 -21.12 17.87 20.19
N ARG A 596 -22.17 18.26 20.94
CA ARG A 596 -22.33 17.87 22.35
C ARG A 596 -22.61 16.38 22.50
N ALA A 597 -23.31 15.79 21.53
CA ALA A 597 -23.71 14.39 21.56
C ALA A 597 -22.50 13.44 21.45
N TYR A 598 -21.49 13.83 20.68
CA TYR A 598 -20.34 12.97 20.37
C TYR A 598 -19.00 13.48 20.88
N ASP A 599 -18.95 14.66 21.52
CA ASP A 599 -17.70 15.31 21.94
C ASP A 599 -16.72 15.49 20.77
N LEU A 600 -17.24 15.99 19.64
CA LEU A 600 -16.49 16.19 18.40
C LEU A 600 -16.50 17.65 17.96
N TYR A 601 -15.32 18.18 17.61
CA TYR A 601 -15.18 19.50 17.00
C TYR A 601 -15.02 19.39 15.49
N PHE A 602 -15.78 20.19 14.75
CA PHE A 602 -15.76 20.31 13.30
C PHE A 602 -15.42 21.74 12.90
N PRO A 603 -14.22 22.01 12.37
CA PRO A 603 -13.85 23.35 11.92
C PRO A 603 -14.69 23.78 10.70
N TYR A 604 -14.87 25.08 10.50
CA TYR A 604 -15.32 25.58 9.19
C TYR A 604 -14.18 25.37 8.21
N THR A 605 -14.41 24.52 7.23
CA THR A 605 -13.38 23.98 6.36
C THR A 605 -13.18 24.78 5.08
N GLY A 606 -14.14 25.60 4.70
CA GLY A 606 -14.10 26.24 3.39
C GLY A 606 -14.09 25.20 2.26
N GLN A 607 -13.57 25.58 1.09
CA GLN A 607 -13.36 24.68 -0.03
C GLN A 607 -12.15 25.13 -0.84
N ARG A 608 -11.30 24.20 -1.25
CA ARG A 608 -10.28 24.45 -2.27
C ARG A 608 -10.94 24.37 -3.64
N GLN A 609 -10.91 25.47 -4.37
CA GLN A 609 -11.64 25.63 -5.62
C GLN A 609 -11.12 24.68 -6.70
N SER A 610 -12.01 24.17 -7.55
CA SER A 610 -11.65 23.34 -8.71
C SER A 610 -11.00 24.15 -9.84
N ALA A 611 -11.30 25.44 -9.90
CA ALA A 611 -10.65 26.42 -10.79
C ALA A 611 -9.29 26.89 -10.24
N PHE A 612 -8.63 27.82 -10.95
CA PHE A 612 -7.38 28.46 -10.51
C PHE A 612 -6.24 27.49 -10.23
N ASN A 613 -6.15 26.39 -11.01
CA ASN A 613 -5.14 25.36 -10.83
C ASN A 613 -5.12 24.78 -9.39
N GLY A 614 -6.26 24.78 -8.70
CA GLY A 614 -6.41 24.30 -7.32
C GLY A 614 -5.89 25.24 -6.24
N SER A 615 -5.42 26.43 -6.60
CA SER A 615 -4.67 27.30 -5.69
C SER A 615 -5.54 27.96 -4.62
N HIS A 616 -6.79 28.36 -4.92
CA HIS A 616 -7.59 29.18 -4.00
C HIS A 616 -8.39 28.36 -2.98
N ILE A 617 -8.23 28.67 -1.69
CA ILE A 617 -9.14 28.26 -0.62
C ILE A 617 -10.14 29.39 -0.36
N ARG A 618 -11.44 29.08 -0.31
CA ARG A 618 -12.51 30.08 -0.13
C ARG A 618 -13.53 29.66 0.92
N SER A 619 -14.27 30.64 1.40
CA SER A 619 -15.40 30.52 2.34
C SER A 619 -15.02 30.01 3.74
N LEU A 620 -13.76 30.16 4.14
CA LEU A 620 -13.31 29.95 5.53
C LEU A 620 -13.96 30.96 6.48
N THR A 621 -14.14 32.21 6.02
CA THR A 621 -14.74 33.28 6.85
C THR A 621 -16.26 33.31 6.81
N ASN A 622 -16.87 32.62 5.84
CA ASN A 622 -18.32 32.50 5.67
C ASN A 622 -18.93 31.32 6.45
N LYS A 623 -18.19 30.76 7.41
CA LYS A 623 -18.64 29.65 8.28
C LYS A 623 -19.05 28.38 7.50
N MET A 624 -18.44 28.15 6.34
CA MET A 624 -18.73 26.97 5.52
C MET A 624 -18.10 25.72 6.13
N LEU A 625 -18.93 24.74 6.48
CA LEU A 625 -18.52 23.42 6.97
C LEU A 625 -18.89 22.37 5.92
N VAL A 626 -17.85 21.82 5.29
CA VAL A 626 -17.96 20.78 4.27
C VAL A 626 -16.89 19.73 4.51
N LEU A 627 -17.29 18.46 4.57
CA LEU A 627 -16.40 17.31 4.63
C LEU A 627 -16.76 16.35 3.50
N THR A 628 -15.80 15.89 2.71
CA THR A 628 -16.11 14.88 1.71
C THR A 628 -16.37 13.52 2.34
N SER A 629 -17.27 12.75 1.73
CA SER A 629 -17.51 11.36 2.07
C SER A 629 -16.78 10.41 1.10
N SER A 630 -16.85 9.12 1.40
CA SER A 630 -16.39 8.04 0.50
C SER A 630 -17.28 7.84 -0.73
N SER A 631 -18.49 8.43 -0.78
CA SER A 631 -19.50 8.14 -1.79
C SER A 631 -19.73 9.29 -2.77
N ALA A 632 -20.38 8.98 -3.88
CA ALA A 632 -20.92 9.92 -4.86
C ALA A 632 -22.40 9.64 -5.12
N SER A 633 -23.16 10.63 -5.56
CA SER A 633 -24.59 10.48 -5.85
C SER A 633 -24.98 11.15 -7.17
N GLY A 634 -25.80 10.47 -7.97
CA GLY A 634 -26.08 10.90 -9.34
C GLY A 634 -24.83 10.78 -10.21
N ASN A 635 -25.00 10.88 -11.53
CA ASN A 635 -23.93 10.61 -12.49
C ASN A 635 -22.76 11.62 -12.46
N TYR A 636 -22.73 12.57 -11.52
CA TYR A 636 -21.87 13.76 -11.63
C TYR A 636 -21.16 14.24 -10.34
N TYR A 637 -21.68 13.98 -9.13
CA TYR A 637 -21.26 14.77 -7.95
C TYR A 637 -20.89 13.92 -6.71
N PRO A 638 -19.74 14.19 -6.06
CA PRO A 638 -19.36 13.53 -4.82
C PRO A 638 -20.29 13.94 -3.67
N VAL A 639 -20.55 13.04 -2.71
CA VAL A 639 -21.36 13.37 -1.54
C VAL A 639 -20.47 14.00 -0.46
N GLN A 640 -20.96 15.08 0.15
CA GLN A 640 -20.28 15.80 1.21
C GLN A 640 -21.19 15.96 2.43
N GLY A 641 -20.63 15.82 3.64
CA GLY A 641 -21.25 16.21 4.89
C GLY A 641 -21.28 17.73 5.03
N SER A 642 -22.37 18.25 5.58
CA SER A 642 -22.59 19.67 5.86
C SER A 642 -23.53 19.82 7.06
N LEU A 643 -23.81 21.06 7.48
CA LEU A 643 -24.82 21.29 8.54
C LEU A 643 -26.18 20.77 8.07
N GLY A 644 -26.79 19.87 8.85
CA GLY A 644 -28.05 19.24 8.50
C GLY A 644 -27.90 17.89 7.78
N GLY A 645 -26.70 17.31 7.75
CA GLY A 645 -26.46 15.93 7.32
C GLY A 645 -25.48 15.85 6.16
N TYR A 646 -25.87 15.21 5.06
CA TYR A 646 -25.07 15.18 3.83
C TYR A 646 -25.84 15.71 2.62
N SER A 647 -25.10 16.10 1.59
CA SER A 647 -25.64 16.62 0.33
C SER A 647 -24.67 16.33 -0.81
N SER A 648 -25.16 16.36 -2.04
CA SER A 648 -24.35 16.41 -3.26
C SER A 648 -24.50 17.73 -4.01
N TYR A 649 -25.14 18.71 -3.37
CA TYR A 649 -25.32 20.03 -3.96
C TYR A 649 -23.98 20.76 -4.04
N ASN A 650 -23.66 21.28 -5.23
CA ASN A 650 -22.49 22.12 -5.48
C ASN A 650 -21.15 21.48 -5.06
N SER A 651 -21.04 20.16 -5.19
CA SER A 651 -19.83 19.39 -4.92
C SER A 651 -19.20 18.93 -6.23
N TYR A 652 -17.87 18.80 -6.25
CA TYR A 652 -17.10 18.63 -7.50
C TYR A 652 -15.89 17.74 -7.25
N THR A 653 -15.64 16.74 -8.10
CA THR A 653 -14.47 15.88 -7.94
C THR A 653 -13.18 16.67 -8.13
N GLY A 654 -13.20 17.69 -9.01
CA GLY A 654 -12.11 18.63 -9.26
C GLY A 654 -11.75 19.55 -8.08
N ALA A 655 -12.64 19.70 -7.09
CA ALA A 655 -12.40 20.55 -5.91
C ALA A 655 -11.77 19.75 -4.76
N GLY A 656 -11.20 20.46 -3.80
CA GLY A 656 -10.59 19.86 -2.61
C GLY A 656 -11.44 20.08 -1.37
N TYR A 657 -11.62 19.01 -0.61
CA TYR A 657 -12.32 19.01 0.66
C TYR A 657 -11.51 18.28 1.72
N GLN A 658 -11.76 18.62 2.96
CA GLN A 658 -11.26 17.91 4.12
C GLN A 658 -12.07 16.63 4.31
N LEU A 659 -11.45 15.67 4.99
CA LEU A 659 -12.04 14.39 5.29
C LEU A 659 -11.80 14.03 6.74
N ARG A 660 -12.68 13.16 7.25
CA ARG A 660 -12.56 12.55 8.56
C ARG A 660 -12.64 11.04 8.41
N CYS A 661 -11.74 10.34 9.08
CA CYS A 661 -11.66 8.89 8.98
C CYS A 661 -12.52 8.23 10.07
N VAL A 662 -13.08 7.07 9.74
CA VAL A 662 -13.88 6.23 10.62
C VAL A 662 -13.40 4.79 10.57
N ARG A 663 -13.71 4.02 11.61
CA ARG A 663 -13.72 2.56 11.58
C ARG A 663 -15.09 2.06 12.03
N GLU A 664 -15.56 0.98 11.45
CA GLU A 664 -16.82 0.37 11.90
C GLU A 664 -16.58 -0.43 13.18
N GLN A 665 -17.47 -0.26 14.16
CA GLN A 665 -17.58 -1.19 15.29
C GLN A 665 -18.80 -2.07 15.07
N THR A 666 -18.61 -3.39 15.11
CA THR A 666 -19.66 -4.40 14.94
C THR A 666 -20.50 -4.62 16.20
N THR A 667 -20.22 -3.90 17.29
CA THR A 667 -21.00 -3.98 18.54
C THR A 667 -22.25 -3.11 18.48
N ALA A 668 -23.36 -3.70 18.93
CA ALA A 668 -24.75 -3.22 18.88
C ALA A 668 -24.96 -1.69 18.75
N MET A 669 -25.77 -1.32 17.77
CA MET A 669 -26.16 0.07 17.51
C MET A 669 -26.83 0.69 18.75
N PRO A 670 -26.61 1.99 19.03
CA PRO A 670 -27.43 2.70 20.00
C PRO A 670 -28.89 2.57 19.57
N LYS A 671 -29.74 1.98 20.41
CA LYS A 671 -31.19 1.97 20.19
C LYS A 671 -31.63 3.43 20.04
N GLY A 672 -32.25 3.77 18.89
CA GLY A 672 -33.10 4.95 18.81
C GLY A 672 -34.06 4.93 20.00
N ARG A 673 -34.42 6.09 20.55
CA ARG A 673 -35.26 6.13 21.75
C ARG A 673 -36.66 5.53 21.51
N LEU A 674 -37.08 5.39 20.24
CA LEU A 674 -38.38 4.84 19.81
C LEU A 674 -39.54 5.55 20.53
N GLU A 675 -39.43 6.88 20.69
CA GLU A 675 -40.42 7.72 21.38
C GLU A 675 -41.46 8.35 20.43
N GLY A 676 -41.29 8.17 19.11
CA GLY A 676 -42.15 8.71 18.06
C GLY A 676 -43.37 7.83 17.67
N PRO A 677 -44.06 8.17 16.57
CA PRO A 677 -45.27 7.46 16.15
C PRO A 677 -44.97 6.01 15.75
N ARG A 678 -45.97 5.15 15.89
CA ARG A 678 -45.87 3.72 15.60
C ARG A 678 -45.36 3.41 14.20
N ALA A 679 -45.76 4.19 13.19
CA ALA A 679 -45.08 4.16 11.89
C ALA A 679 -45.14 5.48 11.15
N VAL A 680 -44.08 5.82 10.40
CA VAL A 680 -44.11 6.86 9.37
C VAL A 680 -44.22 6.21 8.00
N LEU A 681 -45.21 6.63 7.20
CA LEU A 681 -45.36 6.19 5.81
C LEU A 681 -44.84 7.27 4.89
N ILE A 682 -43.69 7.06 4.25
CA ILE A 682 -43.14 8.00 3.28
C ILE A 682 -43.43 7.53 1.85
N GLY A 683 -43.91 8.44 1.01
CA GLY A 683 -44.27 8.12 -0.36
C GLY A 683 -44.70 9.33 -1.20
N ASN A 684 -45.40 9.07 -2.30
CA ASN A 684 -45.82 10.07 -3.28
C ASN A 684 -47.31 10.42 -3.16
N SER A 685 -47.96 10.77 -4.28
CA SER A 685 -49.39 11.10 -4.36
C SER A 685 -50.29 10.01 -3.79
N ILE A 686 -49.95 8.72 -3.97
CA ILE A 686 -50.74 7.60 -3.44
C ILE A 686 -50.76 7.62 -1.91
N THR A 687 -49.65 8.01 -1.27
CA THR A 687 -49.60 8.15 0.20
C THR A 687 -50.29 9.43 0.66
N GLU A 688 -50.13 10.54 -0.08
CA GLU A 688 -50.71 11.84 0.29
C GLU A 688 -52.24 11.79 0.31
N VAL A 689 -52.85 11.26 -0.75
CA VAL A 689 -54.31 11.31 -0.92
C VAL A 689 -55.04 10.20 -0.15
N TRP A 690 -54.32 9.24 0.43
CA TRP A 690 -54.88 8.05 1.07
C TRP A 690 -55.94 8.41 2.11
N GLN A 691 -55.59 9.25 3.09
CA GLN A 691 -56.48 9.70 4.16
C GLN A 691 -57.76 10.38 3.62
N GLY A 692 -57.63 11.11 2.50
CA GLY A 692 -58.74 11.78 1.84
C GLY A 692 -59.65 10.83 1.06
N ARG A 693 -59.12 9.72 0.52
CA ARG A 693 -59.81 8.82 -0.42
C ARG A 693 -60.32 7.50 0.18
N THR A 694 -59.75 7.02 1.29
CA THR A 694 -60.29 5.84 1.98
C THR A 694 -61.65 6.12 2.61
N ASP A 695 -62.52 5.12 2.74
CA ASP A 695 -63.75 5.20 3.55
C ASP A 695 -63.44 5.17 5.06
N ASN A 696 -62.29 4.61 5.45
CA ASN A 696 -61.85 4.53 6.83
C ASN A 696 -61.11 5.81 7.26
N LYS A 697 -61.87 6.88 7.53
CA LYS A 697 -61.29 8.22 7.81
C LYS A 697 -60.45 8.31 9.09
N THR A 698 -60.46 7.31 9.96
CA THR A 698 -59.63 7.29 11.17
C THR A 698 -58.46 6.30 11.06
N PHE A 699 -58.24 5.67 9.90
CA PHE A 699 -57.21 4.63 9.72
C PHE A 699 -55.82 5.03 10.26
N PHE A 700 -55.33 6.23 9.93
CA PHE A 700 -54.01 6.68 10.35
C PHE A 700 -53.97 7.02 11.85
N SER A 701 -54.98 7.71 12.38
CA SER A 701 -55.05 8.04 13.80
C SER A 701 -55.23 6.82 14.69
N ASP A 702 -56.06 5.86 14.29
CA ASP A 702 -56.37 4.65 15.06
C ASP A 702 -55.18 3.69 15.16
N ASN A 703 -54.23 3.79 14.22
CA ASN A 703 -53.03 2.96 14.20
C ASN A 703 -51.76 3.73 14.60
N ASP A 704 -51.86 5.01 14.95
CA ASP A 704 -50.73 5.91 15.24
C ASP A 704 -49.70 5.96 14.09
N TYR A 705 -50.21 6.13 12.88
CA TYR A 705 -49.42 6.25 11.66
C TYR A 705 -49.34 7.70 11.18
N LEU A 706 -48.15 8.13 10.77
CA LEU A 706 -47.91 9.46 10.23
C LEU A 706 -47.68 9.39 8.71
N PRO A 707 -48.64 9.80 7.87
CA PRO A 707 -48.46 9.83 6.42
C PRO A 707 -47.62 11.04 5.99
N LYS A 708 -46.57 10.78 5.21
CA LYS A 708 -45.61 11.75 4.65
C LYS A 708 -45.55 11.62 3.13
N GLY A 709 -46.72 11.68 2.50
CA GLY A 709 -46.87 11.68 1.04
C GLY A 709 -46.84 13.09 0.45
N ILE A 710 -46.24 13.25 -0.74
CA ILE A 710 -46.32 14.49 -1.52
C ILE A 710 -46.55 14.14 -3.00
N SER A 711 -47.57 14.73 -3.62
CA SER A 711 -47.95 14.46 -5.01
C SER A 711 -46.84 14.75 -6.01
N GLY A 712 -46.75 13.90 -7.03
CA GLY A 712 -45.83 14.06 -8.15
C GLY A 712 -44.37 13.67 -7.87
N GLN A 713 -43.97 13.48 -6.62
CA GLN A 713 -42.55 13.28 -6.28
C GLN A 713 -41.98 11.92 -6.70
N THR A 714 -40.74 11.96 -7.17
CA THR A 714 -39.89 10.79 -7.49
C THR A 714 -39.13 10.29 -6.25
N SER A 715 -38.58 9.08 -6.29
CA SER A 715 -37.81 8.46 -5.20
C SER A 715 -36.60 9.30 -4.77
N LEU A 716 -35.94 10.01 -5.70
CA LEU A 716 -34.86 10.97 -5.41
C LEU A 716 -35.33 12.13 -4.53
N GLN A 717 -36.48 12.73 -4.85
CA GLN A 717 -37.02 13.84 -4.05
C GLN A 717 -37.51 13.36 -2.68
N ILE A 718 -38.04 12.13 -2.62
CA ILE A 718 -38.48 11.50 -1.38
C ILE A 718 -37.27 11.15 -0.49
N SER A 719 -36.16 10.67 -1.06
CA SER A 719 -34.93 10.39 -0.30
C SER A 719 -34.31 11.67 0.28
N ALA A 720 -34.32 12.76 -0.50
CA ALA A 720 -33.82 14.07 -0.05
C ALA A 720 -34.57 14.66 1.17
N ARG A 721 -35.84 14.26 1.38
CA ARG A 721 -36.63 14.69 2.55
C ARG A 721 -36.78 13.62 3.63
N PHE A 722 -36.16 12.45 3.46
CA PHE A 722 -36.27 11.33 4.39
C PHE A 722 -35.86 11.72 5.82
N TYR A 723 -34.82 12.55 5.96
CA TYR A 723 -34.43 13.09 7.26
C TYR A 723 -35.56 13.88 7.92
N ASN A 724 -36.07 14.91 7.24
CA ASN A 724 -37.07 15.83 7.79
C ASN A 724 -38.43 15.17 8.04
N ASP A 725 -38.79 14.19 7.20
CA ASP A 725 -40.11 13.58 7.26
C ASP A 725 -40.15 12.26 8.03
N VAL A 726 -39.05 11.53 8.14
CA VAL A 726 -38.98 10.25 8.88
C VAL A 726 -38.10 10.39 10.10
N ILE A 727 -36.82 10.72 9.92
CA ILE A 727 -35.82 10.67 11.00
C ILE A 727 -36.17 11.60 12.16
N VAL A 728 -36.56 12.84 11.87
CA VAL A 728 -36.96 13.84 12.90
C VAL A 728 -38.15 13.37 13.75
N ASN A 729 -38.97 12.47 13.22
CA ASN A 729 -40.15 11.95 13.92
C ASN A 729 -39.85 10.71 14.77
N ASP A 730 -38.64 10.14 14.72
CA ASP A 730 -38.20 8.97 15.52
C ASP A 730 -39.20 7.78 15.58
N PRO A 731 -39.75 7.30 14.45
CA PRO A 731 -40.80 6.30 14.46
C PRO A 731 -40.32 4.91 14.87
N ALA A 732 -41.24 4.07 15.37
CA ALA A 732 -40.92 2.67 15.61
C ALA A 732 -40.71 1.87 14.31
N CYS A 733 -41.42 2.24 13.25
CA CYS A 733 -41.34 1.64 11.92
C CYS A 733 -41.38 2.72 10.82
N VAL A 734 -40.60 2.55 9.75
CA VAL A 734 -40.78 3.31 8.51
C VAL A 734 -41.35 2.41 7.42
N VAL A 735 -42.31 2.93 6.67
CA VAL A 735 -42.91 2.29 5.51
C VAL A 735 -42.56 3.12 4.29
N ILE A 736 -41.87 2.51 3.33
CA ILE A 736 -41.39 3.20 2.12
C ILE A 736 -42.14 2.64 0.91
N ALA A 737 -42.90 3.49 0.21
CA ALA A 737 -43.61 3.11 -1.01
C ALA A 737 -43.59 4.25 -2.04
N CYS A 738 -42.77 4.10 -3.08
CA CYS A 738 -42.63 5.05 -4.19
C CYS A 738 -42.07 4.35 -5.44
N GLY A 739 -42.02 5.07 -6.57
CA GLY A 739 -41.42 4.56 -7.81
C GLY A 739 -42.24 4.85 -9.07
N VAL A 740 -43.57 4.96 -8.97
CA VAL A 740 -44.43 5.17 -10.15
C VAL A 740 -44.18 6.50 -10.86
N ASN A 741 -43.85 7.56 -10.11
CA ASN A 741 -43.54 8.88 -10.69
C ASN A 741 -42.17 8.94 -11.35
N ASP A 742 -41.22 8.13 -10.85
CA ASP A 742 -39.91 7.93 -11.47
C ASP A 742 -40.07 7.26 -12.82
N LEU A 743 -40.87 6.19 -12.88
CA LEU A 743 -41.18 5.48 -14.11
C LEU A 743 -42.07 6.29 -15.07
N ALA A 744 -42.77 7.30 -14.54
CA ALA A 744 -43.51 8.29 -15.32
C ALA A 744 -42.67 9.52 -15.69
N GLU A 745 -41.38 9.57 -15.36
CA GLU A 745 -40.44 10.65 -15.74
C GLU A 745 -40.87 12.05 -15.24
N ASN A 746 -41.48 12.12 -14.05
CA ASN A 746 -42.03 13.38 -13.52
C ASN A 746 -40.97 14.46 -13.22
N ASP A 747 -39.69 14.09 -13.07
CA ASP A 747 -38.57 15.03 -12.92
C ASP A 747 -37.95 15.45 -14.27
N GLY A 748 -38.58 15.03 -15.38
CA GLY A 748 -38.25 15.45 -16.74
C GLY A 748 -37.11 14.66 -17.39
N GLN A 749 -36.68 13.54 -16.80
CA GLN A 749 -35.64 12.66 -17.35
C GLN A 749 -36.05 11.19 -17.26
N PRO A 750 -35.63 10.34 -18.20
CA PRO A 750 -35.78 8.89 -18.07
C PRO A 750 -35.06 8.36 -16.82
N CYS A 751 -35.77 7.58 -16.01
CA CYS A 751 -35.24 6.98 -14.79
C CYS A 751 -35.15 5.45 -14.91
N SER A 752 -33.98 4.89 -14.59
CA SER A 752 -33.74 3.44 -14.58
C SER A 752 -34.34 2.77 -13.34
N ILE A 753 -34.67 1.49 -13.44
CA ILE A 753 -35.24 0.72 -12.31
C ILE A 753 -34.23 0.65 -11.16
N GLU A 754 -32.94 0.52 -11.49
CA GLU A 754 -31.83 0.45 -10.54
C GLU A 754 -31.70 1.76 -9.76
N ARG A 755 -31.96 2.90 -10.40
CA ARG A 755 -31.93 4.19 -9.72
C ARG A 755 -33.03 4.28 -8.67
N VAL A 756 -34.27 3.95 -9.05
CA VAL A 756 -35.41 3.93 -8.13
C VAL A 756 -35.16 2.97 -6.97
N PHE A 757 -34.64 1.78 -7.29
CA PHE A 757 -34.24 0.79 -6.29
C PHE A 757 -33.17 1.32 -5.33
N ALA A 758 -32.13 1.99 -5.85
CA ALA A 758 -31.05 2.54 -5.03
C ALA A 758 -31.54 3.66 -4.09
N ASP A 759 -32.42 4.53 -4.56
CA ASP A 759 -33.00 5.60 -3.73
C ASP A 759 -33.89 5.01 -2.62
N ILE A 760 -34.67 3.95 -2.91
CA ILE A 760 -35.46 3.22 -1.90
C ILE A 760 -34.58 2.46 -0.92
N ARG A 761 -33.52 1.79 -1.41
CA ARG A 761 -32.53 1.10 -0.59
C ARG A 761 -31.84 2.08 0.37
N LEU A 762 -31.42 3.26 -0.11
CA LEU A 762 -30.82 4.30 0.72
C LEU A 762 -31.72 4.70 1.87
N MET A 763 -33.00 4.97 1.59
CA MET A 763 -33.99 5.30 2.64
C MET A 763 -34.17 4.14 3.63
N ALA A 764 -34.26 2.91 3.14
CA ALA A 764 -34.43 1.71 3.96
C ALA A 764 -33.23 1.47 4.89
N GLU A 765 -32.00 1.55 4.36
CA GLU A 765 -30.78 1.42 5.16
C GLU A 765 -30.66 2.57 6.16
N THR A 766 -30.99 3.81 5.77
CA THR A 766 -30.97 4.97 6.66
C THR A 766 -31.96 4.81 7.82
N GLY A 767 -33.17 4.30 7.56
CA GLY A 767 -34.16 4.00 8.60
C GLY A 767 -33.72 2.86 9.51
N ALA A 768 -33.25 1.75 8.94
CA ALA A 768 -32.72 0.62 9.69
C ALA A 768 -31.53 1.00 10.58
N ALA A 769 -30.61 1.84 10.07
CA ALA A 769 -29.45 2.37 10.78
C ALA A 769 -29.83 3.20 12.03
N ARG A 770 -31.02 3.82 12.02
CA ARG A 770 -31.56 4.56 13.17
C ARG A 770 -32.29 3.66 14.18
N GLY A 771 -32.35 2.36 13.91
CA GLY A 771 -33.02 1.36 14.75
C GLY A 771 -34.50 1.17 14.42
N PHE A 772 -35.01 1.81 13.37
CA PHE A 772 -36.41 1.66 12.96
C PHE A 772 -36.62 0.31 12.28
N LYS A 773 -37.79 -0.28 12.50
CA LYS A 773 -38.23 -1.41 11.68
C LYS A 773 -38.58 -0.90 10.28
N VAL A 774 -38.29 -1.69 9.25
CA VAL A 774 -38.49 -1.27 7.86
C VAL A 774 -39.53 -2.15 7.18
N VAL A 775 -40.50 -1.49 6.56
CA VAL A 775 -41.46 -2.10 5.63
C VAL A 775 -41.22 -1.52 4.24
N ILE A 776 -40.92 -2.39 3.28
CA ILE A 776 -40.82 -2.03 1.87
C ILE A 776 -42.16 -2.31 1.20
N GLY A 777 -42.85 -1.26 0.76
CA GLY A 777 -44.09 -1.36 0.01
C GLY A 777 -43.81 -1.51 -1.48
N SER A 778 -44.43 -2.51 -2.11
CA SER A 778 -44.41 -2.62 -3.58
C SER A 778 -44.97 -1.35 -4.22
N THR A 779 -44.37 -0.88 -5.30
CA THR A 779 -44.98 0.11 -6.19
C THR A 779 -46.32 -0.43 -6.70
N PRO A 780 -47.46 0.28 -6.49
CA PRO A 780 -48.76 -0.16 -6.99
C PRO A 780 -48.78 -0.34 -8.52
N PRO A 781 -49.67 -1.17 -9.06
CA PRO A 781 -49.68 -1.52 -10.47
C PRO A 781 -50.08 -0.31 -11.32
N ALA A 782 -49.31 -0.07 -12.38
CA ALA A 782 -49.59 0.96 -13.37
C ALA A 782 -49.03 0.49 -14.71
N ASN A 783 -49.89 0.46 -15.73
CA ASN A 783 -49.50 0.14 -17.11
C ASN A 783 -49.86 1.28 -18.09
N ARG A 784 -50.42 2.38 -17.58
CA ARG A 784 -50.75 3.60 -18.32
C ARG A 784 -50.77 4.79 -17.36
N ILE A 785 -50.21 5.93 -17.79
CA ILE A 785 -50.15 7.17 -17.02
C ILE A 785 -51.07 8.21 -17.64
N TRP A 786 -52.16 8.57 -16.94
CA TRP A 786 -53.24 9.40 -17.51
C TRP A 786 -52.86 10.86 -17.76
N TRP A 787 -51.85 11.38 -17.05
CA TRP A 787 -51.34 12.74 -17.24
C TRP A 787 -50.23 12.84 -18.29
N GLN A 788 -49.74 11.71 -18.79
CA GLN A 788 -48.79 11.66 -19.91
C GLN A 788 -49.53 11.61 -21.25
N SER A 789 -48.88 12.06 -22.32
CA SER A 789 -49.49 12.04 -23.66
C SER A 789 -49.73 10.61 -24.15
N GLU A 790 -50.60 10.45 -25.15
CA GLU A 790 -50.83 9.13 -25.77
C GLU A 790 -49.56 8.61 -26.47
N GLU A 791 -48.77 9.50 -27.07
CA GLU A 791 -47.48 9.16 -27.67
C GLU A 791 -46.49 8.64 -26.63
N TRP A 792 -46.44 9.28 -25.45
CA TRP A 792 -45.59 8.82 -24.35
C TRP A 792 -46.04 7.44 -23.87
N ASN A 793 -47.34 7.23 -23.64
CA ASN A 793 -47.87 5.93 -23.20
C ASN A 793 -47.63 4.82 -24.25
N ALA A 794 -47.73 5.14 -25.54
CA ALA A 794 -47.41 4.20 -26.61
C ALA A 794 -45.91 3.83 -26.64
N ALA A 795 -45.03 4.80 -26.38
CA ALA A 795 -43.59 4.57 -26.26
C ALA A 795 -43.20 3.78 -25.00
N HIS A 796 -44.06 3.78 -23.97
CA HIS A 796 -43.86 3.12 -22.68
C HIS A 796 -44.86 1.98 -22.44
N ALA A 797 -45.19 1.22 -23.48
CA ALA A 797 -46.12 0.09 -23.40
C ALA A 797 -45.62 -1.03 -22.46
N ASP A 798 -44.34 -1.02 -22.10
CA ASP A 798 -43.68 -1.93 -21.16
C ASP A 798 -43.75 -1.47 -19.68
N LEU A 799 -44.35 -0.31 -19.39
CA LEU A 799 -44.42 0.27 -18.04
C LEU A 799 -44.87 -0.74 -16.97
N GLY A 800 -45.93 -1.51 -17.26
CA GLY A 800 -46.42 -2.53 -16.32
C GLY A 800 -45.38 -3.61 -16.00
N GLN A 801 -44.54 -3.99 -16.96
CA GLN A 801 -43.41 -4.91 -16.72
C GLN A 801 -42.28 -4.25 -15.93
N ARG A 802 -42.00 -2.97 -16.18
CA ARG A 802 -40.99 -2.21 -15.41
C ARG A 802 -41.37 -2.10 -13.93
N VAL A 803 -42.66 -1.90 -13.63
CA VAL A 803 -43.18 -1.93 -12.24
C VAL A 803 -43.00 -3.33 -11.61
N VAL A 804 -43.25 -4.40 -12.36
CA VAL A 804 -43.04 -5.78 -11.89
C VAL A 804 -41.56 -6.03 -11.56
N GLU A 805 -40.64 -5.59 -12.42
CA GLU A 805 -39.20 -5.80 -12.21
C GLU A 805 -38.66 -4.98 -11.02
N LEU A 806 -39.09 -3.72 -10.86
CA LEU A 806 -38.77 -2.94 -9.66
C LEU A 806 -39.24 -3.66 -8.39
N ASN A 807 -40.48 -4.15 -8.38
CA ASN A 807 -41.04 -4.85 -7.23
C ASN A 807 -40.33 -6.18 -6.95
N ARG A 808 -39.83 -6.87 -7.97
CA ARG A 808 -38.99 -8.07 -7.81
C ARG A 808 -37.71 -7.76 -7.05
N LEU A 809 -37.01 -6.68 -7.43
CA LEU A 809 -35.79 -6.23 -6.73
C LEU A 809 -36.08 -5.80 -5.30
N LEU A 810 -37.15 -5.02 -5.08
CA LEU A 810 -37.55 -4.57 -3.75
C LEU A 810 -37.90 -5.72 -2.81
N LYS A 811 -38.59 -6.75 -3.33
CA LYS A 811 -38.93 -7.95 -2.55
C LYS A 811 -37.68 -8.76 -2.18
N GLN A 812 -36.80 -9.02 -3.16
CA GLN A 812 -35.56 -9.74 -2.93
C GLN A 812 -34.69 -9.02 -1.88
N TYR A 813 -34.55 -7.71 -2.01
CA TYR A 813 -33.82 -6.88 -1.06
C TYR A 813 -34.42 -6.92 0.35
N ALA A 814 -35.75 -6.85 0.47
CA ALA A 814 -36.41 -6.98 1.76
C ALA A 814 -36.14 -8.35 2.41
N GLU A 815 -36.14 -9.44 1.63
CA GLU A 815 -35.81 -10.78 2.11
C GLU A 815 -34.35 -10.89 2.57
N GLU A 816 -33.40 -10.38 1.77
CA GLU A 816 -31.95 -10.39 2.09
C GLU A 816 -31.62 -9.60 3.37
N ARG A 817 -32.30 -8.48 3.62
CA ARG A 817 -32.06 -7.64 4.80
C ARG A 817 -32.92 -8.02 6.01
N GLY A 818 -33.85 -8.97 5.86
CA GLY A 818 -34.81 -9.32 6.90
C GLY A 818 -35.87 -8.25 7.17
N PHE A 819 -36.15 -7.37 6.19
CA PHE A 819 -37.23 -6.41 6.25
C PHE A 819 -38.57 -7.04 5.88
N VAL A 820 -39.67 -6.34 6.19
CA VAL A 820 -41.01 -6.82 5.80
C VAL A 820 -41.40 -6.23 4.45
N TYR A 821 -41.87 -7.08 3.54
CA TYR A 821 -42.39 -6.65 2.24
C TYR A 821 -43.92 -6.57 2.26
N ALA A 822 -44.47 -5.42 1.90
CA ALA A 822 -45.91 -5.17 1.74
C ALA A 822 -46.30 -5.21 0.26
N ASP A 823 -46.86 -6.34 -0.18
CA ASP A 823 -47.19 -6.60 -1.58
C ASP A 823 -48.56 -6.03 -1.99
N TYR A 824 -48.63 -4.71 -2.19
CA TYR A 824 -49.80 -4.04 -2.78
C TYR A 824 -50.01 -4.42 -4.25
N HIS A 825 -48.93 -4.62 -5.00
CA HIS A 825 -48.98 -4.83 -6.45
C HIS A 825 -49.78 -6.08 -6.81
N SER A 826 -49.45 -7.23 -6.23
CA SER A 826 -50.14 -8.48 -6.52
C SER A 826 -51.62 -8.45 -6.14
N ALA A 827 -51.98 -7.69 -5.10
CA ALA A 827 -53.37 -7.56 -4.64
C ALA A 827 -54.23 -6.67 -5.54
N LEU A 828 -53.62 -5.70 -6.22
CA LEU A 828 -54.34 -4.65 -6.96
C LEU A 828 -54.30 -4.80 -8.49
N LYS A 829 -53.43 -5.65 -9.04
CA LYS A 829 -53.16 -5.70 -10.48
C LYS A 829 -54.22 -6.46 -11.30
N ASP A 830 -54.44 -6.03 -12.53
CA ASP A 830 -55.14 -6.79 -13.56
C ASP A 830 -54.19 -7.74 -14.33
N ASP A 831 -54.71 -8.42 -15.35
CA ASP A 831 -53.95 -9.38 -16.17
C ASP A 831 -52.87 -8.69 -17.05
N GLN A 832 -52.92 -7.37 -17.19
CA GLN A 832 -51.96 -6.56 -17.94
C GLN A 832 -51.01 -5.78 -17.02
N ASN A 833 -50.92 -6.16 -15.74
CA ASN A 833 -50.13 -5.48 -14.70
C ASN A 833 -50.52 -4.00 -14.48
N GLY A 834 -51.74 -3.61 -14.87
CA GLY A 834 -52.35 -2.31 -14.55
C GLY A 834 -53.20 -2.37 -13.29
N LEU A 835 -53.65 -1.22 -12.78
CA LEU A 835 -54.59 -1.17 -11.66
C LEU A 835 -55.98 -1.66 -12.12
N LYS A 836 -56.54 -2.66 -11.43
CA LYS A 836 -57.90 -3.14 -11.71
C LYS A 836 -58.90 -2.00 -11.66
N LEU A 837 -59.83 -1.99 -12.60
CA LEU A 837 -60.83 -0.92 -12.73
C LEU A 837 -61.66 -0.69 -11.45
N GLU A 838 -61.98 -1.75 -10.70
CA GLU A 838 -62.69 -1.65 -9.41
C GLU A 838 -61.88 -0.93 -8.31
N TYR A 839 -60.56 -0.90 -8.44
CA TYR A 839 -59.63 -0.24 -7.53
C TYR A 839 -59.11 1.10 -8.07
N SER A 840 -59.47 1.50 -9.29
CA SER A 840 -59.05 2.78 -9.88
C SER A 840 -59.94 3.93 -9.43
N TRP A 841 -59.34 5.10 -9.18
CA TRP A 841 -60.08 6.29 -8.74
C TRP A 841 -61.13 6.75 -9.75
N THR A 842 -60.78 6.74 -11.04
CA THR A 842 -61.70 6.92 -12.15
C THR A 842 -61.34 5.94 -13.27
N PRO A 843 -62.20 5.75 -14.30
CA PRO A 843 -61.85 4.91 -15.44
C PRO A 843 -60.55 5.31 -16.16
N ASP A 844 -60.20 6.61 -16.10
CA ASP A 844 -59.01 7.19 -16.71
C ASP A 844 -57.80 7.18 -15.75
N ASP A 845 -58.02 7.45 -14.45
CA ASP A 845 -56.98 7.43 -13.41
C ASP A 845 -56.74 6.01 -12.88
N ARG A 846 -56.01 5.22 -13.68
CA ARG A 846 -55.58 3.85 -13.36
C ARG A 846 -54.23 3.77 -12.64
N VAL A 847 -53.88 4.83 -11.92
CA VAL A 847 -52.66 4.90 -11.10
C VAL A 847 -53.02 5.07 -9.64
N HIS A 848 -53.98 5.95 -9.33
CA HIS A 848 -54.35 6.21 -7.94
C HIS A 848 -55.51 5.29 -7.48
N PRO A 849 -55.37 4.63 -6.31
CA PRO A 849 -56.45 3.81 -5.78
C PRO A 849 -57.73 4.57 -5.45
N SER A 850 -58.87 3.89 -5.61
CA SER A 850 -60.18 4.26 -5.08
C SER A 850 -60.31 3.89 -3.59
N ALA A 851 -61.44 4.23 -2.96
CA ALA A 851 -61.74 3.79 -1.60
C ALA A 851 -61.64 2.26 -1.44
N ALA A 852 -62.11 1.50 -2.43
CA ALA A 852 -62.02 0.03 -2.45
C ALA A 852 -60.57 -0.45 -2.56
N GLY A 853 -59.74 0.21 -3.37
CA GLY A 853 -58.31 -0.09 -3.48
C GLY A 853 -57.55 0.18 -2.18
N TYR A 854 -57.80 1.33 -1.54
CA TYR A 854 -57.21 1.65 -0.24
C TYR A 854 -57.63 0.67 0.86
N ALA A 855 -58.89 0.21 0.89
CA ALA A 855 -59.34 -0.80 1.84
C ALA A 855 -58.57 -2.14 1.73
N VAL A 856 -58.06 -2.48 0.54
CA VAL A 856 -57.16 -3.63 0.35
C VAL A 856 -55.76 -3.31 0.87
N MET A 857 -55.22 -2.14 0.54
CA MET A 857 -53.89 -1.70 1.00
C MET A 857 -53.81 -1.58 2.52
N GLU A 858 -54.85 -1.08 3.20
CA GLU A 858 -54.90 -0.94 4.66
C GLU A 858 -54.71 -2.28 5.37
N LYS A 859 -55.34 -3.35 4.86
CA LYS A 859 -55.20 -4.70 5.42
C LYS A 859 -53.79 -5.25 5.27
N ILE A 860 -53.13 -4.95 4.15
CA ILE A 860 -51.75 -5.38 3.87
C ILE A 860 -50.78 -4.59 4.75
N LEU A 861 -50.91 -3.27 4.76
CA LEU A 861 -50.07 -2.36 5.53
C LEU A 861 -50.11 -2.69 7.02
N LYS A 862 -51.30 -2.84 7.59
CA LYS A 862 -51.45 -3.14 9.02
C LYS A 862 -50.72 -4.44 9.38
N LYS A 863 -50.92 -5.50 8.60
CA LYS A 863 -50.22 -6.78 8.82
C LYS A 863 -48.70 -6.65 8.67
N ALA A 864 -48.24 -5.85 7.72
CA ALA A 864 -46.81 -5.66 7.48
C ALA A 864 -46.15 -4.89 8.64
N VAL A 865 -46.76 -3.81 9.11
CA VAL A 865 -46.26 -3.02 10.25
C VAL A 865 -46.35 -3.83 11.55
N ASP A 866 -47.46 -4.53 11.79
CA ASP A 866 -47.59 -5.44 12.94
C ASP A 866 -46.47 -6.49 12.93
N LYS A 867 -46.19 -7.11 11.78
CA LYS A 867 -45.10 -8.09 11.62
C LYS A 867 -43.72 -7.48 11.83
N ALA A 868 -43.49 -6.26 11.35
CA ALA A 868 -42.19 -5.60 11.46
C ALA A 868 -41.88 -5.21 12.91
N LEU A 869 -42.90 -4.80 13.68
CA LEU A 869 -42.79 -4.37 15.06
C LEU A 869 -42.87 -5.52 16.09
N PHE A 870 -43.34 -6.70 15.70
CA PHE A 870 -43.49 -7.84 16.60
C PHE A 870 -42.21 -8.70 16.65
N ASP A 871 -41.63 -8.86 17.84
CA ASP A 871 -40.60 -9.86 18.15
C ASP A 871 -41.24 -11.07 18.84
N PRO A 872 -41.39 -12.23 18.16
CA PRO A 872 -41.97 -13.43 18.77
C PRO A 872 -41.10 -14.05 19.88
N ASN A 873 -39.86 -13.59 20.06
CA ASN A 873 -38.90 -14.08 21.05
C ASN A 873 -38.62 -13.07 22.18
N ALA A 874 -39.28 -11.91 22.19
CA ALA A 874 -39.23 -10.99 23.32
C ALA A 874 -40.21 -11.45 24.40
N THR A 875 -39.74 -12.22 25.38
CA THR A 875 -40.42 -12.33 26.68
C THR A 875 -40.32 -10.99 27.40
N ASP A 876 -41.40 -10.59 28.07
CA ASP A 876 -41.37 -9.50 29.07
C ASP A 876 -40.31 -9.86 30.14
N GLY A 877 -39.13 -9.25 30.05
CA GLY A 877 -37.98 -9.63 30.86
C GLY A 877 -38.07 -9.10 32.30
N ASP A 878 -38.03 -10.01 33.27
CA ASP A 878 -37.80 -9.75 34.70
C ASP A 878 -36.32 -9.70 35.09
N GLY A 879 -35.43 -9.46 34.12
CA GLY A 879 -34.10 -8.90 34.38
C GLY A 879 -33.11 -9.81 35.09
N GLN A 880 -32.91 -11.05 34.61
CA GLN A 880 -31.70 -11.81 34.92
C GLN A 880 -31.10 -12.45 33.66
N ILE A 881 -29.80 -12.22 33.49
CA ILE A 881 -28.92 -12.93 32.57
C ILE A 881 -28.50 -14.19 33.31
N ASP A 882 -28.67 -15.36 32.70
CA ASP A 882 -27.67 -16.43 32.79
C ASP A 882 -27.91 -17.54 31.74
N ASP A 883 -26.77 -18.14 31.40
CA ASP A 883 -26.56 -19.47 30.85
C ASP A 883 -26.65 -19.71 29.32
N LEU A 884 -25.44 -19.64 28.76
CA LEU A 884 -24.88 -20.59 27.79
C LEU A 884 -25.22 -22.06 28.14
N ASP A 885 -25.19 -22.89 27.08
CA ASP A 885 -25.27 -24.36 27.04
C ASP A 885 -26.68 -25.00 27.07
N LYS A 886 -27.14 -25.48 25.89
CA LYS A 886 -27.15 -26.91 25.54
C LYS A 886 -27.87 -27.22 24.22
N TRP A 887 -27.07 -27.75 23.31
CA TRP A 887 -27.26 -28.91 22.42
C TRP A 887 -28.60 -29.71 22.41
N GLU A 888 -28.90 -30.16 21.18
CA GLU A 888 -29.56 -31.41 20.72
C GLU A 888 -31.03 -31.37 20.24
N GLY A 889 -31.26 -31.92 19.04
CA GLY A 889 -32.46 -32.73 18.77
C GLY A 889 -33.27 -32.42 17.50
N TRP A 890 -32.84 -32.98 16.37
CA TRP A 890 -33.62 -33.55 15.24
C TRP A 890 -35.15 -33.40 15.21
N GLU A 891 -35.70 -32.86 14.11
CA GLU A 891 -36.43 -33.58 13.04
C GLU A 891 -36.58 -32.72 11.78
#